data_AF-A0A9E6RYP5-F1
#
_entry.id   AF-A0A9E6RYP5-F1
#
_cell.length_a   1.000
_cell.length_b   1.000
_cell.length_c   1.000
_cell.angle_alpha   90.00
_cell.angle_beta   90.00
_cell.angle_gamma   90.00
#
_symmetry.space_group_name_H-M   'P 1'
#
loop_
_entity.id
_entity.type
_entity.pdbx_description
1 polymer ?
#
loop_
_entity_poly.entity_id
_entity_poly.type
_entity_poly.pdbx_seq_one_letter_code
_entity_poly.pdbx_strand_id
1 'polypeptide(L)'
;MKNNPHNEFIKINRILGKQASIGPIPAEQLGPWIAIIIISYLTTNGFLSLGIGWFFLTSFWLIISWWILTGNQPHQFLDKWRKPPGNEWYNANNIYISPIPENRPPWVRHRYSDSQINIRHKPLIVPNQYGGKNRFMPFQNEVNICCIAEIKKDDREIAALLLEQGKSQYQLIFGFQIAGLHDILHESEISEFAHAIAEGMKDIPPAERITFCTGCYSDNTQRQTQLHTLADDCHLKPISVLIRNEQLRVEELKNAGTRQQWQQIAFCTWTSDQQGNSQQKDFVGSIIEKCRNLGSWIVESITGNKRIYQETFFKKLLLQGFQQGFIQWEVLLNTKIGLEITPCSAADLWQWLWNRFNEGIAPPIPQVITLEETATGIQLTETLTTNKHICTLLIEGTQGRSASPEHRGDYDRVYLTGKGQVCGVMTMTDPPLGWTNAQEQLKWMWKILSSTYVHDTEAWIEISRGNDFFIQDNLARQAKQSKTARTIAITKGQGRDIGAEIKQEESFEAQRRLYEGTKALHCAPVFLVYRNNTEELTHACNLLANSFETAKVLRERNIAWEIWLQTLPITCKRLLHDGNLSERRLTLDTQTIAGLMPLTVPKDIDKQGVEFLTSRGGKPIYIDLFHQQIGRALITGTSGSGKSVLGWRFAQEALVNNIPVVGMDISAGGNSTFKTAIELLGEQGAYYDIASGSSNLLEPPDLRRFDKAERERRMESWKDFIRKALVAIAMGKVENPHLSQRVDALLIKALDVFLKDPDIIARYNRAFEKGWCSSEWQEIPTLPDFIKFCTRERLNLRSFEEIDRQALNQIQNQVSALLASRLGKAIARPSTFSPEPAIKFFALSGLTNEQDAYLMAINAHTACIRNALSHPKSLFIGDELSVLLRKDGFAQVIGETCATGRKEGIAVLLLSQDPDTICECSTGAQIMQNMTYRITGRITSTGVASFERYLGYPAHIISPNATEAFLPRISDLYSCWLVETGGRFWRTRFYPGEMMLASVANNQDEREARSRIMAQYPNTPKGRLLGLRAFTDAYISALKENKGFQHIGQEVSMVNTLHSRFNSGEQVENRSLIAS
;
A
#
# COMPACT_ATOMS: atom_id res chain seq x y z
N MET A 1 -20.16 -28.51 -17.93
CA MET A 1 -20.65 -27.17 -17.57
C MET A 1 -19.68 -26.61 -16.53
N LYS A 2 -18.80 -25.69 -16.91
CA LYS A 2 -17.90 -25.01 -15.96
C LYS A 2 -18.74 -23.98 -15.22
N ASN A 3 -18.89 -24.10 -13.90
CA ASN A 3 -19.61 -23.14 -13.07
C ASN A 3 -19.00 -21.75 -13.26
N ASN A 4 -19.82 -20.79 -13.67
CA ASN A 4 -19.38 -19.40 -13.82
C ASN A 4 -19.29 -18.79 -12.41
N PRO A 5 -18.10 -18.44 -11.90
CA PRO A 5 -17.90 -18.02 -10.51
C PRO A 5 -18.64 -16.73 -10.13
N HIS A 6 -19.23 -16.02 -11.11
CA HIS A 6 -19.99 -14.78 -10.90
C HIS A 6 -21.47 -14.97 -10.55
N ASN A 7 -22.04 -16.16 -10.71
CA ASN A 7 -23.50 -16.35 -10.69
C ASN A 7 -24.03 -17.21 -9.54
N GLU A 8 -23.17 -17.75 -8.67
CA GLU A 8 -23.61 -18.64 -7.58
C GLU A 8 -23.53 -17.95 -6.22
N PHE A 9 -24.70 -17.78 -5.60
CA PHE A 9 -24.82 -17.21 -4.26
C PHE A 9 -24.20 -18.16 -3.23
N ILE A 10 -23.23 -17.66 -2.45
CA ILE A 10 -22.55 -18.42 -1.41
C ILE A 10 -23.27 -18.18 -0.09
N LYS A 11 -24.16 -19.11 0.28
CA LYS A 11 -24.95 -19.04 1.51
C LYS A 11 -24.17 -19.51 2.75
N ILE A 12 -24.20 -18.71 3.81
CA ILE A 12 -23.68 -19.13 5.13
C ILE A 12 -24.72 -19.98 5.86
N ASN A 13 -24.31 -21.18 6.26
CA ASN A 13 -25.17 -22.05 7.05
C ASN A 13 -25.07 -21.71 8.55
N ARG A 14 -25.94 -20.80 9.01
CA ARG A 14 -25.97 -20.32 10.40
C ARG A 14 -26.37 -21.39 11.42
N ILE A 15 -26.81 -22.57 10.99
CA ILE A 15 -27.21 -23.67 11.88
C ILE A 15 -26.01 -24.40 12.49
N LEU A 16 -24.84 -24.33 11.83
CA LEU A 16 -23.59 -24.97 12.27
C LEU A 16 -23.17 -24.55 13.69
N GLY A 17 -23.39 -23.29 14.06
CA GLY A 17 -23.03 -22.75 15.38
C GLY A 17 -24.15 -22.81 16.41
N LYS A 18 -25.36 -23.26 16.06
CA LYS A 18 -26.47 -23.33 17.02
C LYS A 18 -26.37 -24.61 17.82
N GLN A 19 -26.45 -24.51 19.15
CA GLN A 19 -26.57 -25.67 20.02
C GLN A 19 -28.01 -26.21 20.01
N ALA A 20 -28.17 -27.53 20.13
CA ALA A 20 -29.48 -28.13 20.30
C ALA A 20 -30.04 -27.81 21.70
N SER A 21 -31.29 -27.33 21.79
CA SER A 21 -31.99 -27.11 23.07
C SER A 21 -32.66 -28.39 23.54
N ILE A 22 -32.82 -28.62 24.84
CA ILE A 22 -33.67 -29.71 25.35
C ILE A 22 -35.06 -29.10 25.63
N GLY A 23 -35.99 -29.25 24.69
CA GLY A 23 -37.27 -28.52 24.75
C GLY A 23 -37.03 -27.01 24.64
N PRO A 24 -37.63 -26.15 25.50
CA PRO A 24 -37.39 -24.70 25.49
C PRO A 24 -36.04 -24.29 26.10
N ILE A 25 -35.21 -25.23 26.57
CA ILE A 25 -34.06 -24.94 27.44
C ILE A 25 -32.74 -25.03 26.65
N PRO A 26 -31.96 -23.96 26.52
CA PRO A 26 -30.63 -23.99 25.90
C PRO A 26 -29.64 -24.86 26.68
N ALA A 27 -28.74 -25.56 25.99
CA ALA A 27 -27.76 -26.45 26.64
C ALA A 27 -26.80 -25.72 27.60
N GLU A 28 -26.43 -24.46 27.29
CA GLU A 28 -25.57 -23.60 28.15
C GLU A 28 -26.18 -23.32 29.52
N GLN A 29 -27.50 -23.50 29.67
CA GLN A 29 -28.21 -23.26 30.93
C GLN A 29 -28.16 -24.45 31.88
N LEU A 30 -27.82 -25.65 31.40
CA LEU A 30 -27.84 -26.88 32.22
C LEU A 30 -26.83 -26.83 33.37
N GLY A 31 -25.61 -26.35 33.11
CA GLY A 31 -24.57 -26.20 34.14
C GLY A 31 -25.00 -25.27 35.27
N PRO A 32 -25.39 -24.02 34.97
CA PRO A 32 -25.95 -23.09 35.95
C PRO A 32 -27.16 -23.65 36.70
N TRP A 33 -28.07 -24.34 36.02
CA TRP A 33 -29.26 -24.92 36.66
C TRP A 33 -28.90 -26.04 37.64
N ILE A 34 -27.94 -26.90 37.30
CA ILE A 34 -27.42 -27.91 38.23
C ILE A 34 -26.79 -27.24 39.45
N ALA A 35 -26.00 -26.18 39.25
CA ALA A 35 -25.40 -25.43 40.35
C ALA A 35 -26.46 -24.78 41.24
N ILE A 36 -27.49 -24.16 40.65
CA ILE A 36 -28.64 -23.61 41.37
C ILE A 36 -29.33 -24.70 42.20
N ILE A 37 -29.60 -25.87 41.61
CA ILE A 37 -30.22 -27.00 42.30
C ILE A 37 -29.37 -27.45 43.49
N ILE A 38 -28.05 -27.59 43.31
CA ILE A 38 -27.12 -27.98 44.39
C ILE A 38 -27.13 -26.94 45.50
N ILE A 39 -27.01 -25.65 45.17
CA ILE A 39 -27.00 -24.54 46.14
C ILE A 39 -28.35 -24.47 46.88
N SER A 40 -29.46 -24.56 46.16
CA SER A 40 -30.80 -24.59 46.75
C SER A 40 -30.96 -25.75 47.72
N TYR A 41 -30.50 -26.95 47.36
CA TYR A 41 -30.53 -28.12 48.24
C TYR A 41 -29.72 -27.90 49.52
N LEU A 42 -28.48 -27.41 49.39
CA LEU A 42 -27.61 -27.12 50.54
C LEU A 42 -28.21 -26.04 51.45
N THR A 43 -28.84 -25.03 50.87
CA THR A 43 -29.41 -23.90 51.63
C THR A 43 -30.69 -24.31 52.35
N THR A 44 -31.65 -24.95 51.66
CA THR A 44 -32.95 -25.28 52.25
C THR A 44 -32.91 -26.52 53.14
N ASN A 45 -32.24 -27.60 52.70
CA ASN A 45 -32.21 -28.87 53.44
C ASN A 45 -30.97 -29.03 54.31
N GLY A 46 -29.82 -28.47 53.91
CA GLY A 46 -28.59 -28.53 54.71
C GLY A 46 -28.58 -27.50 55.84
N PHE A 47 -28.75 -26.22 55.53
CA PHE A 47 -28.63 -25.14 56.51
C PHE A 47 -29.92 -24.84 57.28
N LEU A 48 -31.05 -24.75 56.57
CA LEU A 48 -32.30 -24.24 57.15
C LEU A 48 -33.29 -25.34 57.55
N SER A 49 -33.04 -26.61 57.19
CA SER A 49 -33.91 -27.77 57.47
C SER A 49 -35.39 -27.56 57.11
N LEU A 50 -35.67 -26.79 56.04
CA LEU A 50 -37.01 -26.39 55.63
C LEU A 50 -37.79 -27.50 54.90
N GLY A 51 -37.12 -28.59 54.52
CA GLY A 51 -37.71 -29.73 53.85
C GLY A 51 -37.81 -29.59 52.31
N ILE A 52 -38.17 -30.71 51.68
CA ILE A 52 -38.10 -30.92 50.22
C ILE A 52 -39.03 -29.99 49.42
N GLY A 53 -40.17 -29.58 49.98
CA GLY A 53 -41.09 -28.65 49.31
C GLY A 53 -40.46 -27.27 49.04
N TRP A 54 -39.76 -26.72 50.04
CA TRP A 54 -39.06 -25.43 49.90
C TRP A 54 -37.85 -25.52 48.98
N PHE A 55 -37.16 -26.67 48.95
CA PHE A 55 -36.11 -26.95 47.97
C PHE A 55 -36.62 -26.82 46.52
N PHE A 56 -37.73 -27.48 46.19
CA PHE A 56 -38.27 -27.42 44.82
C PHE A 56 -38.75 -26.02 44.46
N LEU A 57 -39.44 -25.33 45.39
CA LEU A 57 -39.93 -23.98 45.15
C LEU A 57 -38.79 -22.98 44.91
N THR A 58 -37.74 -23.01 45.74
CA THR A 58 -36.57 -22.12 45.61
C THR A 58 -35.75 -22.44 44.37
N SER A 59 -35.51 -23.72 44.07
CA SER A 59 -34.78 -24.14 42.86
C SER A 59 -35.53 -23.70 41.60
N PHE A 60 -36.84 -23.91 41.54
CA PHE A 60 -37.67 -23.51 40.40
C PHE A 60 -37.68 -22.00 40.21
N TRP A 61 -37.86 -21.24 41.30
CA TRP A 61 -37.85 -19.78 41.26
C TRP A 61 -36.50 -19.22 40.79
N LEU A 62 -35.38 -19.74 41.30
CA LEU A 62 -34.04 -19.32 40.88
C LEU A 62 -33.72 -19.72 39.44
N ILE A 63 -34.12 -20.91 39.00
CA ILE A 63 -33.96 -21.36 37.61
C ILE A 63 -34.71 -20.44 36.64
N ILE A 64 -35.98 -20.13 36.93
CA ILE A 64 -36.77 -19.23 36.08
C ILE A 64 -36.15 -17.83 36.07
N SER A 65 -35.78 -17.31 37.24
CA SER A 65 -35.18 -15.98 37.36
C SER A 65 -33.86 -15.89 36.58
N TRP A 66 -33.02 -16.91 36.70
CA TRP A 66 -31.78 -17.03 35.95
C TRP A 66 -32.02 -17.10 34.44
N TRP A 67 -32.99 -17.89 34.00
CA TRP A 67 -33.31 -18.05 32.58
C TRP A 67 -33.87 -16.76 31.97
N ILE A 68 -34.73 -16.04 32.68
CA ILE A 68 -35.24 -14.71 32.25
C ILE A 68 -34.09 -13.71 32.12
N LEU A 69 -33.11 -13.73 33.03
CA LEU A 69 -31.98 -12.79 33.03
C LEU A 69 -30.93 -13.08 31.97
N THR A 70 -30.64 -14.35 31.71
CA THR A 70 -29.52 -14.76 30.83
C THR A 70 -29.96 -15.11 29.41
N GLY A 71 -31.23 -15.49 29.21
CA GLY A 71 -31.80 -15.79 27.90
C GLY A 71 -31.00 -16.83 27.10
N ASN A 72 -30.79 -16.56 25.81
CA ASN A 72 -30.10 -17.44 24.87
C ASN A 72 -28.59 -17.14 24.73
N GLN A 73 -28.09 -16.06 25.35
CA GLN A 73 -26.69 -15.62 25.26
C GLN A 73 -26.21 -15.20 26.66
N PRO A 74 -25.86 -16.17 27.54
CA PRO A 74 -25.54 -15.91 28.95
C PRO A 74 -24.41 -14.91 29.17
N HIS A 75 -23.44 -14.85 28.25
CA HIS A 75 -22.29 -13.93 28.32
C HIS A 75 -22.72 -12.46 28.38
N GLN A 76 -23.79 -12.04 27.69
CA GLN A 76 -24.25 -10.64 27.72
C GLN A 76 -24.65 -10.15 29.12
N PHE A 77 -25.11 -11.07 29.96
CA PHE A 77 -25.44 -10.77 31.36
C PHE A 77 -24.22 -10.97 32.27
N LEU A 78 -23.50 -12.09 32.11
CA LEU A 78 -22.34 -12.43 32.94
C LEU A 78 -21.20 -11.42 32.85
N ASP A 79 -20.94 -10.88 31.66
CA ASP A 79 -19.83 -9.96 31.41
C ASP A 79 -19.99 -8.63 32.15
N LYS A 80 -21.24 -8.21 32.46
CA LYS A 80 -21.51 -7.02 33.27
C LYS A 80 -20.93 -7.10 34.68
N TRP A 81 -20.69 -8.31 35.17
CA TRP A 81 -20.15 -8.57 36.50
C TRP A 81 -18.63 -8.77 36.49
N ARG A 82 -18.01 -8.87 35.31
CA ARG A 82 -16.54 -8.94 35.17
C ARG A 82 -15.96 -7.56 35.34
N LYS A 83 -15.36 -7.33 36.50
CA LYS A 83 -14.67 -6.07 36.78
C LYS A 83 -13.30 -6.06 36.10
N PRO A 84 -12.84 -4.90 35.60
CA PRO A 84 -11.47 -4.77 35.16
C PRO A 84 -10.50 -5.07 36.32
N PRO A 85 -9.26 -5.47 36.00
CA PRO A 85 -8.28 -5.91 36.98
C PRO A 85 -7.83 -4.75 37.89
N GLY A 86 -8.41 -4.67 39.08
CA GLY A 86 -8.09 -3.61 40.05
C GLY A 86 -8.71 -2.26 39.67
N ASN A 87 -8.10 -1.18 40.14
CA ASN A 87 -8.45 0.19 39.80
C ASN A 87 -7.80 0.63 38.49
N GLU A 88 -6.54 0.22 38.26
CA GLU A 88 -5.80 0.50 37.03
C GLU A 88 -4.60 -0.46 36.89
N TRP A 89 -4.07 -0.59 35.66
CA TRP A 89 -2.78 -1.22 35.41
C TRP A 89 -1.59 -0.31 35.77
N TYR A 90 -0.46 -0.92 36.11
CA TYR A 90 0.80 -0.21 36.24
C TYR A 90 1.99 -1.08 35.82
N ASN A 91 3.12 -0.41 35.54
CA ASN A 91 4.38 -1.08 35.27
C ASN A 91 5.07 -1.49 36.58
N ALA A 92 5.18 -2.80 36.85
CA ALA A 92 5.83 -3.32 38.05
C ALA A 92 7.37 -3.39 37.96
N ASN A 93 7.97 -2.93 36.85
CA ASN A 93 9.41 -3.00 36.60
C ASN A 93 9.98 -4.42 36.74
N ASN A 94 9.32 -5.41 36.10
CA ASN A 94 9.78 -6.80 36.12
C ASN A 94 11.20 -6.89 35.56
N ILE A 95 12.05 -7.63 36.27
CA ILE A 95 13.34 -8.11 35.76
C ILE A 95 13.13 -9.30 34.84
N TYR A 96 14.01 -9.46 33.87
CA TYR A 96 14.06 -10.65 33.05
C TYR A 96 14.66 -11.83 33.82
N ILE A 97 14.01 -13.00 33.73
CA ILE A 97 14.58 -14.26 34.21
C ILE A 97 14.94 -15.09 32.98
N SER A 98 16.23 -15.32 32.78
CA SER A 98 16.72 -16.16 31.68
C SER A 98 16.13 -17.57 31.74
N PRO A 99 15.58 -18.09 30.64
CA PRO A 99 15.23 -19.49 30.47
C PRO A 99 16.42 -20.45 30.64
N ILE A 100 17.66 -19.93 30.55
CA ILE A 100 18.91 -20.66 30.80
C ILE A 100 19.44 -20.25 32.19
N PRO A 101 19.32 -21.11 33.23
CA PRO A 101 19.69 -20.75 34.59
C PRO A 101 21.13 -20.25 34.74
N GLU A 102 22.05 -20.73 33.91
CA GLU A 102 23.47 -20.35 33.92
C GLU A 102 23.72 -18.90 33.49
N ASN A 103 22.77 -18.25 32.84
CA ASN A 103 22.86 -16.83 32.49
C ASN A 103 22.22 -15.94 33.55
N ARG A 104 21.50 -16.53 34.53
CA ARG A 104 20.89 -15.77 35.62
C ARG A 104 21.97 -15.26 36.60
N PRO A 105 21.89 -14.02 37.10
CA PRO A 105 22.73 -13.55 38.19
C PRO A 105 22.59 -14.44 39.44
N PRO A 106 23.63 -14.59 40.28
CA PRO A 106 23.59 -15.47 41.46
C PRO A 106 22.39 -15.20 42.36
N TRP A 107 22.07 -13.94 42.64
CA TRP A 107 20.95 -13.56 43.50
C TRP A 107 19.57 -13.93 42.92
N VAL A 108 19.42 -13.97 41.58
CA VAL A 108 18.18 -14.41 40.91
C VAL A 108 18.02 -15.92 41.06
N ARG A 109 19.10 -16.70 40.89
CA ARG A 109 19.08 -18.16 41.04
C ARG A 109 18.68 -18.60 42.45
N HIS A 110 19.13 -17.88 43.48
CA HIS A 110 18.76 -18.21 44.87
C HIS A 110 17.29 -17.88 45.18
N ARG A 111 16.69 -16.93 44.44
CA ARG A 111 15.35 -16.40 44.73
C ARG A 111 14.24 -17.07 43.95
N TYR A 112 14.51 -17.56 42.74
CA TYR A 112 13.52 -18.11 41.83
C TYR A 112 13.91 -19.52 41.39
N SER A 113 12.91 -20.42 41.31
CA SER A 113 13.09 -21.77 40.78
C SER A 113 13.60 -21.75 39.35
N ASP A 114 14.40 -22.76 38.96
CA ASP A 114 14.85 -22.96 37.57
C ASP A 114 13.65 -23.06 36.61
N SER A 115 12.53 -23.61 37.06
CA SER A 115 11.30 -23.74 36.27
C SER A 115 10.51 -22.43 36.12
N GLN A 116 10.83 -21.41 36.91
CA GLN A 116 10.09 -20.14 36.93
C GLN A 116 10.78 -19.13 36.01
N ILE A 117 10.07 -18.69 34.97
CA ILE A 117 10.57 -17.74 33.98
C ILE A 117 9.80 -16.42 34.05
N ASN A 118 8.49 -16.48 34.28
CA ASN A 118 7.69 -15.28 34.52
C ASN A 118 7.51 -14.95 36.01
N ILE A 119 7.65 -13.66 36.36
CA ILE A 119 7.42 -13.15 37.71
C ILE A 119 6.01 -12.56 37.80
N ARG A 120 5.19 -13.12 38.69
CA ARG A 120 3.89 -12.55 39.05
C ARG A 120 4.02 -11.67 40.28
N HIS A 121 3.72 -10.38 40.13
CA HIS A 121 3.78 -9.40 41.22
C HIS A 121 2.43 -9.31 41.96
N LYS A 122 2.49 -9.04 43.27
CA LYS A 122 1.29 -8.74 44.05
C LYS A 122 0.73 -7.36 43.65
N PRO A 123 -0.59 -7.15 43.77
CA PRO A 123 -1.21 -5.85 43.52
C PRO A 123 -0.62 -4.77 44.45
N LEU A 124 -0.38 -3.57 43.93
CA LEU A 124 0.03 -2.41 44.71
C LEU A 124 -1.21 -1.76 45.33
N ILE A 125 -1.20 -1.55 46.65
CA ILE A 125 -2.33 -0.96 47.37
C ILE A 125 -1.90 0.40 47.91
N VAL A 126 -2.54 1.47 47.44
CA VAL A 126 -2.22 2.86 47.77
C VAL A 126 -3.42 3.49 48.49
N PRO A 127 -3.24 4.20 49.63
CA PRO A 127 -4.34 4.93 50.26
C PRO A 127 -4.85 6.06 49.34
N ASN A 128 -6.18 6.20 49.26
CA ASN A 128 -6.88 7.22 48.48
C ASN A 128 -7.11 8.47 49.37
N GLN A 129 -7.08 9.65 48.76
CA GLN A 129 -7.43 10.95 49.36
C GLN A 129 -8.80 10.96 50.06
N TYR A 130 -9.75 10.15 49.62
CA TYR A 130 -11.10 10.03 50.22
C TYR A 130 -11.22 8.98 51.35
N GLY A 131 -10.10 8.52 51.92
CA GLY A 131 -10.10 7.56 53.04
C GLY A 131 -10.26 6.08 52.66
N GLY A 132 -10.05 5.73 51.39
CA GLY A 132 -10.09 4.35 50.85
C GLY A 132 -8.73 3.78 50.48
N LYS A 133 -8.71 2.62 49.79
CA LYS A 133 -7.49 2.00 49.23
C LYS A 133 -7.69 1.72 47.73
N ASN A 134 -6.85 2.30 46.88
CA ASN A 134 -6.76 2.00 45.46
C ASN A 134 -5.84 0.80 45.23
N ARG A 135 -6.26 -0.16 44.42
CA ARG A 135 -5.53 -1.39 44.09
C ARG A 135 -5.08 -1.36 42.63
N PHE A 136 -3.79 -1.27 42.39
CA PHE A 136 -3.21 -1.28 41.04
C PHE A 136 -2.68 -2.67 40.70
N MET A 137 -2.96 -3.17 39.50
CA MET A 137 -2.56 -4.51 39.04
C MET A 137 -1.36 -4.40 38.09
N PRO A 138 -0.29 -5.18 38.26
CA PRO A 138 0.82 -5.22 37.31
C PRO A 138 0.34 -5.67 35.94
N PHE A 139 0.58 -4.88 34.88
CA PHE A 139 0.22 -5.27 33.52
C PHE A 139 0.94 -6.56 33.08
N GLN A 140 2.18 -6.75 33.55
CA GLN A 140 2.98 -7.95 33.29
C GLN A 140 2.30 -9.26 33.73
N ASN A 141 1.32 -9.21 34.65
CA ASN A 141 0.58 -10.40 35.07
C ASN A 141 -0.46 -10.87 34.04
N GLU A 142 -0.84 -10.01 33.08
CA GLU A 142 -1.87 -10.30 32.06
C GLU A 142 -1.30 -10.92 30.77
N VAL A 143 0.03 -10.86 30.60
CA VAL A 143 0.75 -11.38 29.43
C VAL A 143 1.54 -12.63 29.78
N ASN A 144 1.92 -13.39 28.75
CA ASN A 144 2.61 -14.67 28.87
C ASN A 144 3.99 -14.68 28.20
N ILE A 145 4.36 -13.62 27.47
CA ILE A 145 5.64 -13.53 26.76
C ILE A 145 6.82 -13.64 27.72
N CYS A 146 7.81 -14.45 27.34
CA CYS A 146 9.10 -14.56 28.02
C CYS A 146 10.17 -13.73 27.29
N CYS A 147 10.37 -14.01 26.00
CA CYS A 147 11.35 -13.35 25.13
C CYS A 147 11.06 -13.65 23.66
N ILE A 148 11.87 -13.09 22.75
CA ILE A 148 11.86 -13.48 21.34
C ILE A 148 12.81 -14.67 21.17
N ALA A 149 12.38 -15.69 20.42
CA ALA A 149 13.20 -16.81 20.01
C ALA A 149 13.57 -16.67 18.54
N GLU A 150 14.83 -16.89 18.20
CA GLU A 150 15.38 -16.89 16.85
C GLU A 150 15.92 -18.29 16.53
N ILE A 151 15.67 -18.79 15.33
CA ILE A 151 16.08 -20.12 14.91
C ILE A 151 16.78 -19.99 13.56
N LYS A 152 18.07 -20.36 13.54
CA LYS A 152 18.98 -20.36 12.39
C LYS A 152 19.29 -21.80 12.02
N LYS A 153 18.59 -22.32 11.01
CA LYS A 153 18.66 -23.73 10.60
C LYS A 153 18.36 -23.87 9.10
N ASP A 154 19.04 -24.77 8.41
CA ASP A 154 18.85 -25.04 6.97
C ASP A 154 18.96 -23.76 6.08
N ASP A 155 19.95 -22.89 6.35
CA ASP A 155 20.13 -21.56 5.73
C ASP A 155 18.92 -20.60 5.90
N ARG A 156 18.04 -20.87 6.86
CA ARG A 156 16.89 -20.02 7.20
C ARG A 156 17.09 -19.38 8.56
N GLU A 157 16.71 -18.11 8.67
CA GLU A 157 16.66 -17.34 9.91
C GLU A 157 15.22 -16.91 10.15
N ILE A 158 14.61 -17.43 11.22
CA ILE A 158 13.21 -17.18 11.56
C ILE A 158 13.07 -16.75 13.02
N ALA A 159 12.02 -16.01 13.34
CA ALA A 159 11.74 -15.58 14.70
C ALA A 159 10.32 -15.94 15.17
N ALA A 160 10.17 -16.09 16.49
CA ALA A 160 8.91 -16.38 17.15
C ALA A 160 8.83 -15.68 18.51
N LEU A 161 7.61 -15.38 18.97
CA LEU A 161 7.37 -14.97 20.35
C LEU A 161 7.25 -16.24 21.20
N LEU A 162 8.09 -16.36 22.24
CA LEU A 162 8.06 -17.47 23.18
C LEU A 162 7.20 -17.11 24.40
N LEU A 163 6.13 -17.88 24.63
CA LEU A 163 5.16 -17.67 25.70
C LEU A 163 5.15 -18.86 26.68
N GLU A 164 4.93 -18.58 27.97
CA GLU A 164 4.74 -19.57 29.03
C GLU A 164 3.26 -19.65 29.45
N GLN A 165 2.63 -20.82 29.27
CA GLN A 165 1.24 -21.09 29.67
C GLN A 165 1.11 -21.50 31.16
N GLY A 166 2.23 -21.75 31.82
CA GLY A 166 2.32 -22.31 33.17
C GLY A 166 2.47 -23.83 33.14
N LYS A 167 2.83 -24.43 34.28
CA LYS A 167 3.12 -25.89 34.41
C LYS A 167 4.19 -26.39 33.41
N SER A 168 5.15 -25.55 33.03
CA SER A 168 6.20 -25.85 32.04
C SER A 168 5.70 -26.14 30.62
N GLN A 169 4.52 -25.64 30.26
CA GLN A 169 4.01 -25.65 28.89
C GLN A 169 4.36 -24.34 28.17
N TYR A 170 4.91 -24.47 26.97
CA TYR A 170 5.33 -23.34 26.14
C TYR A 170 4.59 -23.30 24.81
N GLN A 171 4.39 -22.09 24.32
CA GLN A 171 3.82 -21.81 23.01
C GLN A 171 4.75 -20.89 22.23
N LEU A 172 4.97 -21.21 20.96
CA LEU A 172 5.64 -20.35 20.00
C LEU A 172 4.57 -19.70 19.11
N ILE A 173 4.74 -18.41 18.85
CA ILE A 173 3.88 -17.66 17.93
C ILE A 173 4.76 -17.12 16.81
N PHE A 174 4.56 -17.63 15.60
CA PHE A 174 5.26 -17.23 14.40
C PHE A 174 4.47 -16.12 13.68
N GLY A 175 5.14 -15.04 13.31
CA GLY A 175 4.56 -13.98 12.48
C GLY A 175 4.94 -14.17 11.01
N PHE A 176 3.97 -14.01 10.13
CA PHE A 176 4.15 -14.00 8.68
C PHE A 176 3.58 -12.70 8.12
N GLN A 177 4.42 -11.88 7.48
CA GLN A 177 3.92 -10.78 6.65
C GLN A 177 3.25 -11.38 5.41
N ILE A 178 2.07 -10.87 5.05
CA ILE A 178 1.28 -11.38 3.94
C ILE A 178 1.13 -10.28 2.90
N ALA A 179 1.43 -10.56 1.63
CA ALA A 179 1.21 -9.60 0.55
C ALA A 179 -0.28 -9.45 0.18
N GLY A 180 -1.08 -10.47 0.50
CA GLY A 180 -2.52 -10.47 0.33
C GLY A 180 -2.99 -10.69 -1.11
N LEU A 181 -4.29 -10.60 -1.29
CA LEU A 181 -4.96 -10.63 -2.58
C LEU A 181 -5.11 -9.21 -3.11
N HIS A 182 -4.82 -9.02 -4.38
CA HIS A 182 -5.09 -7.74 -5.02
C HIS A 182 -6.61 -7.46 -5.07
N ASP A 183 -7.04 -6.20 -4.95
CA ASP A 183 -8.45 -5.85 -4.90
C ASP A 183 -9.15 -5.93 -6.26
N ILE A 184 -8.41 -5.98 -7.37
CA ILE A 184 -8.92 -6.24 -8.72
C ILE A 184 -8.32 -7.55 -9.25
N LEU A 185 -8.92 -8.68 -8.85
CA LEU A 185 -8.56 -10.03 -9.31
C LEU A 185 -9.09 -10.34 -10.71
N HIS A 186 -8.32 -11.12 -11.47
CA HIS A 186 -8.78 -11.75 -12.71
C HIS A 186 -9.80 -12.87 -12.43
N GLU A 187 -10.63 -13.20 -13.42
CA GLU A 187 -11.67 -14.23 -13.27
C GLU A 187 -11.11 -15.61 -12.90
N SER A 188 -9.96 -15.99 -13.46
CA SER A 188 -9.26 -17.23 -13.11
C SER A 188 -8.77 -17.23 -11.66
N GLU A 189 -8.19 -16.13 -11.20
CA GLU A 189 -7.65 -15.98 -9.85
C GLU A 189 -8.75 -16.11 -8.79
N ILE A 190 -9.96 -15.58 -9.05
CA ILE A 190 -11.07 -15.61 -8.08
C ILE A 190 -11.43 -17.06 -7.71
N SER A 191 -11.62 -17.92 -8.72
CA SER A 191 -12.01 -19.31 -8.49
C SER A 191 -10.88 -20.12 -7.84
N GLU A 192 -9.63 -19.86 -8.26
CA GLU A 192 -8.44 -20.55 -7.72
C GLU A 192 -8.24 -20.20 -6.25
N PHE A 193 -8.27 -18.92 -5.88
CA PHE A 193 -8.08 -18.49 -4.49
C PHE A 193 -9.22 -18.92 -3.58
N ALA A 194 -10.49 -18.79 -4.01
CA ALA A 194 -11.62 -19.23 -3.20
C ALA A 194 -11.54 -20.74 -2.90
N HIS A 195 -11.14 -21.55 -3.89
CA HIS A 195 -10.95 -22.98 -3.71
C HIS A 195 -9.72 -23.30 -2.83
N ALA A 196 -8.58 -22.64 -3.08
CA ALA A 196 -7.34 -22.85 -2.33
C ALA A 196 -7.49 -22.50 -0.84
N ILE A 197 -8.17 -21.40 -0.52
CA ILE A 197 -8.51 -21.05 0.87
C ILE A 197 -9.40 -22.13 1.48
N ALA A 198 -10.44 -22.58 0.77
CA ALA A 198 -11.36 -23.58 1.30
C ALA A 198 -10.71 -24.95 1.54
N GLU A 199 -9.77 -25.37 0.69
CA GLU A 199 -9.00 -26.60 0.88
C GLU A 199 -7.95 -26.43 1.98
N GLY A 200 -7.15 -25.36 1.94
CA GLY A 200 -6.11 -25.12 2.94
C GLY A 200 -6.67 -25.01 4.36
N MET A 201 -7.84 -24.39 4.55
CA MET A 201 -8.45 -24.26 5.87
C MET A 201 -8.93 -25.59 6.49
N LYS A 202 -9.03 -26.68 5.70
CA LYS A 202 -9.30 -28.03 6.24
C LYS A 202 -8.12 -28.59 7.04
N ASP A 203 -6.91 -28.13 6.72
CA ASP A 203 -5.64 -28.65 7.23
C ASP A 203 -5.06 -27.85 8.41
N ILE A 204 -5.87 -26.96 9.02
CA ILE A 204 -5.49 -26.28 10.26
C ILE A 204 -5.17 -27.34 11.33
N PRO A 205 -3.97 -27.30 11.95
CA PRO A 205 -3.60 -28.25 12.99
C PRO A 205 -4.59 -28.22 14.16
N PRO A 206 -4.95 -29.40 14.73
CA PRO A 206 -5.83 -29.45 15.88
C PRO A 206 -5.19 -28.72 17.07
N ALA A 207 -6.02 -28.11 17.92
CA ALA A 207 -5.60 -27.31 19.08
C ALA A 207 -4.81 -26.02 18.78
N GLU A 208 -4.32 -25.81 17.55
CA GLU A 208 -3.67 -24.57 17.14
C GLU A 208 -4.64 -23.58 16.47
N ARG A 209 -4.13 -22.36 16.24
CA ARG A 209 -4.89 -21.26 15.65
C ARG A 209 -4.01 -20.41 14.74
N ILE A 210 -4.68 -19.76 13.80
CA ILE A 210 -4.12 -18.70 12.98
C ILE A 210 -4.94 -17.43 13.17
N THR A 211 -4.27 -16.30 13.36
CA THR A 211 -4.91 -15.00 13.53
C THR A 211 -4.44 -14.06 12.43
N PHE A 212 -5.35 -13.68 11.55
CA PHE A 212 -5.10 -12.67 10.53
C PHE A 212 -5.37 -11.28 11.11
N CYS A 213 -4.38 -10.41 11.03
CA CYS A 213 -4.50 -9.00 11.39
C CYS A 213 -4.29 -8.15 10.14
N THR A 214 -5.24 -7.28 9.83
CA THR A 214 -5.08 -6.23 8.82
C THR A 214 -5.45 -4.90 9.43
N GLY A 215 -4.50 -3.98 9.42
CA GLY A 215 -4.66 -2.63 9.97
C GLY A 215 -4.49 -1.57 8.90
N CYS A 216 -5.28 -0.51 9.00
CA CYS A 216 -5.07 0.74 8.29
C CYS A 216 -4.72 1.85 9.27
N TYR A 217 -3.64 2.60 8.99
CA TYR A 217 -3.07 3.58 9.90
C TYR A 217 -2.78 4.90 9.20
N SER A 218 -3.22 6.00 9.78
CA SER A 218 -2.95 7.36 9.29
C SER A 218 -1.48 7.75 9.59
N ASP A 219 -0.55 7.21 8.81
CA ASP A 219 0.90 7.45 8.94
C ASP A 219 1.48 7.99 7.63
N ASN A 220 2.44 8.89 7.74
CA ASN A 220 3.21 9.46 6.64
C ASN A 220 4.72 9.54 6.91
N THR A 221 5.21 8.98 8.02
CA THR A 221 6.58 9.14 8.51
C THR A 221 7.62 8.85 7.42
N GLN A 222 7.50 7.69 6.76
CA GLN A 222 8.43 7.29 5.69
C GLN A 222 8.41 8.28 4.51
N ARG A 223 7.23 8.74 4.09
CA ARG A 223 7.09 9.67 2.97
C ARG A 223 7.61 11.06 3.33
N GLN A 224 7.40 11.51 4.57
CA GLN A 224 7.96 12.77 5.05
C GLN A 224 9.49 12.74 5.03
N THR A 225 10.11 11.66 5.51
CA THR A 225 11.57 11.48 5.45
C THR A 225 12.07 11.51 4.00
N GLN A 226 11.44 10.76 3.10
CA GLN A 226 11.81 10.76 1.68
C GLN A 226 11.74 12.16 1.05
N LEU A 227 10.60 12.84 1.20
CA LEU A 227 10.42 14.18 0.65
C LEU A 227 11.38 15.20 1.28
N HIS A 228 11.80 14.99 2.53
CA HIS A 228 12.74 15.86 3.22
C HIS A 228 14.12 15.74 2.60
N THR A 229 14.59 14.51 2.39
CA THR A 229 15.85 14.23 1.69
C THR A 229 15.81 14.79 0.27
N LEU A 230 14.74 14.52 -0.49
CA LEU A 230 14.58 15.01 -1.86
C LEU A 230 14.63 16.55 -1.93
N ALA A 231 13.95 17.24 -1.01
CA ALA A 231 13.93 18.71 -1.00
C ALA A 231 15.29 19.32 -0.63
N ASP A 232 16.06 18.70 0.27
CA ASP A 232 17.36 19.20 0.72
C ASP A 232 18.48 18.95 -0.28
N ASP A 233 18.47 17.78 -0.94
CA ASP A 233 19.47 17.41 -1.94
C ASP A 233 19.24 18.12 -3.29
N CYS A 234 18.06 18.72 -3.48
CA CYS A 234 17.69 19.41 -4.72
C CYS A 234 18.41 20.76 -4.87
N HIS A 235 19.22 20.87 -5.94
CA HIS A 235 19.91 22.11 -6.30
C HIS A 235 18.96 23.18 -6.87
N LEU A 236 17.83 22.77 -7.47
CA LEU A 236 16.83 23.67 -8.05
C LEU A 236 15.88 24.21 -6.97
N LYS A 237 16.15 25.42 -6.47
CA LYS A 237 15.36 26.03 -5.38
C LYS A 237 13.85 26.09 -5.63
N PRO A 238 13.34 26.43 -6.83
CA PRO A 238 11.90 26.37 -7.08
C PRO A 238 11.32 24.96 -6.95
N ILE A 239 12.01 23.92 -7.44
CA ILE A 239 11.56 22.53 -7.30
C ILE A 239 11.58 22.10 -5.83
N SER A 240 12.65 22.42 -5.09
CA SER A 240 12.74 22.16 -3.65
C SER A 240 11.52 22.73 -2.89
N VAL A 241 11.11 23.97 -3.19
CA VAL A 241 9.91 24.58 -2.58
C VAL A 241 8.62 23.83 -2.96
N LEU A 242 8.48 23.39 -4.22
CA LEU A 242 7.31 22.61 -4.64
C LEU A 242 7.24 21.25 -3.94
N ILE A 243 8.38 20.59 -3.71
CA ILE A 243 8.46 19.35 -2.92
C ILE A 243 8.13 19.59 -1.45
N ARG A 244 8.58 20.71 -0.85
CA ARG A 244 8.16 21.12 0.50
C ARG A 244 6.64 21.40 0.57
N ASN A 245 6.03 21.93 -0.49
CA ASN A 245 4.58 22.08 -0.56
C ASN A 245 3.84 20.72 -0.66
N GLU A 246 4.41 19.74 -1.35
CA GLU A 246 3.92 18.35 -1.33
C GLU A 246 4.00 17.74 0.08
N GLN A 247 5.06 18.00 0.84
CA GLN A 247 5.17 17.54 2.24
C GLN A 247 4.02 18.03 3.12
N LEU A 248 3.67 19.32 3.00
CA LEU A 248 2.53 19.89 3.70
C LEU A 248 1.24 19.18 3.28
N ARG A 249 1.05 18.96 1.98
CA ARG A 249 -0.12 18.27 1.45
C ARG A 249 -0.25 16.84 1.98
N VAL A 250 0.86 16.11 2.08
CA VAL A 250 0.89 14.75 2.65
C VAL A 250 0.53 14.74 4.14
N GLU A 251 0.92 15.77 4.90
CA GLU A 251 0.52 15.93 6.31
C GLU A 251 -0.98 16.19 6.45
N GLU A 252 -1.55 17.06 5.62
CA GLU A 252 -2.99 17.32 5.58
C GLU A 252 -3.80 16.05 5.29
N LEU A 253 -3.36 15.26 4.29
CA LEU A 253 -4.04 14.01 3.91
C LEU A 253 -3.97 12.95 5.00
N LYS A 254 -2.87 12.89 5.76
CA LYS A 254 -2.72 12.03 6.93
C LYS A 254 -3.64 12.49 8.07
N ASN A 255 -3.68 13.79 8.38
CA ASN A 255 -4.55 14.34 9.42
C ASN A 255 -6.04 14.17 9.10
N ALA A 256 -6.41 14.19 7.81
CA ALA A 256 -7.76 13.90 7.35
C ALA A 256 -8.11 12.39 7.30
N GLY A 257 -7.17 11.49 7.64
CA GLY A 257 -7.37 10.04 7.51
C GLY A 257 -7.53 9.54 6.06
N THR A 258 -7.21 10.38 5.07
CA THR A 258 -7.34 10.05 3.64
C THR A 258 -6.15 9.23 3.14
N ARG A 259 -4.94 9.52 3.64
CA ARG A 259 -3.73 8.75 3.37
C ARG A 259 -3.52 7.73 4.49
N GLN A 260 -3.54 6.44 4.16
CA GLN A 260 -3.43 5.38 5.15
C GLN A 260 -2.43 4.31 4.71
N GLN A 261 -1.53 3.91 5.60
CA GLN A 261 -0.67 2.75 5.42
C GLN A 261 -1.43 1.49 5.80
N TRP A 262 -1.25 0.44 5.00
CA TRP A 262 -1.91 -0.85 5.21
C TRP A 262 -0.87 -1.91 5.55
N GLN A 263 -1.15 -2.69 6.60
CA GLN A 263 -0.29 -3.79 7.03
C GLN A 263 -1.12 -5.05 7.22
N GLN A 264 -0.61 -6.17 6.70
CA GLN A 264 -1.21 -7.49 6.85
C GLN A 264 -0.20 -8.46 7.46
N ILE A 265 -0.58 -9.11 8.55
CA ILE A 265 0.24 -10.10 9.25
C ILE A 265 -0.64 -11.26 9.72
N ALA A 266 -0.12 -12.48 9.63
CA ALA A 266 -0.71 -13.66 10.27
C ALA A 266 0.16 -14.14 11.42
N PHE A 267 -0.48 -14.40 12.56
CA PHE A 267 0.13 -15.05 13.71
C PHE A 267 -0.32 -16.49 13.79
N CYS A 268 0.62 -17.42 13.73
CA CYS A 268 0.34 -18.86 13.79
C CYS A 268 0.93 -19.43 15.07
N THR A 269 0.14 -20.23 15.79
CA THR A 269 0.60 -20.83 17.05
C THR A 269 1.13 -22.24 16.85
N TRP A 270 2.11 -22.60 17.68
CA TRP A 270 2.49 -23.98 17.93
C TRP A 270 2.68 -24.17 19.44
N THR A 271 2.04 -25.17 20.01
CA THR A 271 2.02 -25.45 21.43
C THR A 271 2.71 -26.78 21.71
N SER A 272 3.61 -26.80 22.68
CA SER A 272 4.25 -28.03 23.14
C SER A 272 3.26 -28.86 23.97
N ASP A 273 2.58 -29.82 23.35
CA ASP A 273 1.60 -30.68 24.03
C ASP A 273 2.25 -31.85 24.80
N GLN A 274 1.69 -32.17 25.97
CA GLN A 274 1.90 -33.44 26.69
C GLN A 274 0.67 -34.37 26.67
N GLN A 275 -0.50 -33.94 26.19
CA GLN A 275 -1.71 -34.77 26.23
C GLN A 275 -2.60 -34.45 25.02
N GLY A 276 -2.62 -35.31 23.99
CA GLY A 276 -3.57 -35.07 22.89
C GLY A 276 -3.61 -35.94 21.63
N ASN A 277 -2.92 -37.07 21.50
CA ASN A 277 -3.40 -38.18 20.64
C ASN A 277 -2.64 -39.49 20.93
N SER A 278 -3.39 -40.52 21.29
CA SER A 278 -2.97 -41.79 21.85
C SER A 278 -2.38 -42.79 20.83
N GLN A 279 -1.52 -42.34 19.90
CA GLN A 279 -0.79 -43.25 19.00
C GLN A 279 0.71 -42.97 18.79
N GLN A 280 1.29 -41.88 19.30
CA GLN A 280 2.74 -41.73 19.38
C GLN A 280 3.12 -41.12 20.74
N LYS A 281 3.60 -41.97 21.67
CA LYS A 281 4.19 -41.56 22.94
C LYS A 281 5.46 -40.75 22.65
N ASP A 282 5.34 -39.43 22.69
CA ASP A 282 6.46 -38.55 22.36
C ASP A 282 7.38 -38.30 23.57
N PHE A 283 8.68 -38.41 23.32
CA PHE A 283 9.76 -38.59 24.31
C PHE A 283 9.93 -37.41 25.30
N VAL A 284 9.40 -36.21 24.97
CA VAL A 284 9.42 -35.01 25.83
C VAL A 284 8.55 -35.20 27.09
N GLY A 285 7.40 -35.86 26.93
CA GLY A 285 6.54 -36.27 28.04
C GLY A 285 7.29 -37.12 29.07
N SER A 286 8.06 -38.09 28.57
CA SER A 286 8.80 -39.04 29.41
C SER A 286 9.88 -38.41 30.29
N ILE A 287 10.46 -37.27 29.90
CA ILE A 287 11.50 -36.57 30.68
C ILE A 287 10.85 -35.81 31.84
N ILE A 288 9.74 -35.12 31.58
CA ILE A 288 8.97 -34.37 32.60
C ILE A 288 8.25 -35.33 33.56
N GLU A 289 7.71 -36.44 33.07
CA GLU A 289 7.02 -37.46 33.88
C GLU A 289 8.01 -38.23 34.78
N LYS A 290 9.25 -38.48 34.30
CA LYS A 290 10.36 -38.99 35.13
C LYS A 290 10.77 -38.03 36.24
N CYS A 291 10.72 -36.71 36.00
CA CYS A 291 10.99 -35.69 37.03
C CYS A 291 9.91 -35.62 38.13
N ARG A 292 8.68 -36.04 37.83
CA ARG A 292 7.57 -36.01 38.80
C ARG A 292 7.47 -37.28 39.65
N ASN A 293 7.80 -38.45 39.09
CA ASN A 293 7.71 -39.74 39.79
C ASN A 293 8.97 -40.10 40.60
N LEU A 294 10.12 -39.47 40.34
CA LEU A 294 11.30 -39.58 41.20
C LEU A 294 11.32 -38.41 42.17
N GLY A 295 10.91 -38.68 43.42
CA GLY A 295 10.77 -37.69 44.49
C GLY A 295 11.92 -36.69 44.55
N SER A 296 11.55 -35.41 44.61
CA SER A 296 12.41 -34.22 44.59
C SER A 296 13.52 -34.19 45.66
N TRP A 297 13.50 -35.09 46.64
CA TRP A 297 14.48 -35.15 47.73
C TRP A 297 15.72 -36.01 47.43
N ILE A 298 15.65 -37.00 46.53
CA ILE A 298 16.76 -37.95 46.29
C ILE A 298 17.68 -37.49 45.16
N VAL A 299 17.18 -36.69 44.21
CA VAL A 299 17.96 -36.19 43.06
C VAL A 299 18.72 -34.89 43.39
N GLU A 300 18.28 -34.13 44.39
CA GLU A 300 18.90 -32.84 44.78
C GLU A 300 20.25 -32.98 45.47
N SER A 301 20.56 -34.15 46.03
CA SER A 301 21.77 -34.36 46.82
C SER A 301 22.93 -35.04 46.08
N ILE A 302 22.71 -35.63 44.88
CA ILE A 302 23.71 -36.54 44.28
C ILE A 302 24.09 -36.25 42.81
N THR A 303 23.35 -35.46 42.02
CA THR A 303 23.81 -35.12 40.65
C THR A 303 23.58 -33.66 40.27
N GLY A 304 24.66 -32.91 40.09
CA GLY A 304 24.70 -31.53 39.58
C GLY A 304 24.27 -31.36 38.11
N ASN A 305 23.39 -32.22 37.60
CA ASN A 305 23.01 -32.31 36.18
C ASN A 305 21.76 -31.52 35.78
N LYS A 306 21.09 -30.79 36.70
CA LYS A 306 19.94 -29.89 36.37
C LYS A 306 20.26 -28.91 35.22
N ARG A 307 21.55 -28.58 35.02
CA ARG A 307 22.14 -27.72 33.99
C ARG A 307 21.87 -28.17 32.55
N ILE A 308 22.32 -29.37 32.19
CA ILE A 308 22.21 -29.93 30.83
C ILE A 308 20.74 -30.10 30.43
N TYR A 309 19.85 -30.40 31.40
CA TYR A 309 18.45 -30.69 31.11
C TYR A 309 17.66 -29.50 30.56
N GLN A 310 17.80 -28.29 31.12
CA GLN A 310 17.02 -27.14 30.66
C GLN A 310 17.50 -26.60 29.31
N GLU A 311 18.82 -26.55 29.10
CA GLU A 311 19.37 -26.19 27.79
C GLU A 311 18.94 -27.20 26.72
N THR A 312 19.00 -28.51 27.03
CA THR A 312 18.51 -29.57 26.12
C THR A 312 17.01 -29.45 25.87
N PHE A 313 16.22 -29.07 26.89
CA PHE A 313 14.79 -28.85 26.75
C PHE A 313 14.48 -27.72 25.76
N PHE A 314 15.08 -26.54 25.92
CA PHE A 314 14.85 -25.42 25.01
C PHE A 314 15.39 -25.68 23.60
N LYS A 315 16.54 -26.35 23.47
CA LYS A 315 17.03 -26.83 22.15
C LYS A 315 15.98 -27.68 21.46
N LYS A 316 15.42 -28.66 22.17
CA LYS A 316 14.39 -29.56 21.62
C LYS A 316 13.07 -28.84 21.35
N LEU A 317 12.64 -27.94 22.25
CA LEU A 317 11.43 -27.13 22.10
C LEU A 317 11.49 -26.29 20.82
N LEU A 318 12.58 -25.54 20.62
CA LEU A 318 12.76 -24.68 19.45
C LEU A 318 12.92 -25.50 18.18
N LEU A 319 13.66 -26.62 18.22
CA LEU A 319 13.79 -27.51 17.07
C LEU A 319 12.45 -28.14 16.65
N GLN A 320 11.65 -28.62 17.61
CA GLN A 320 10.31 -29.14 17.33
C GLN A 320 9.37 -28.02 16.85
N GLY A 321 9.45 -26.84 17.45
CA GLY A 321 8.72 -25.65 17.00
C GLY A 321 9.01 -25.28 15.56
N PHE A 322 10.27 -25.38 15.13
CA PHE A 322 10.65 -25.18 13.73
C PHE A 322 10.08 -26.26 12.80
N GLN A 323 10.30 -27.53 13.13
CA GLN A 323 9.95 -28.66 12.27
C GLN A 323 8.44 -28.94 12.20
N GLN A 324 7.75 -28.86 13.34
CA GLN A 324 6.34 -29.21 13.48
C GLN A 324 5.43 -27.98 13.53
N GLY A 325 5.95 -26.81 13.88
CA GLY A 325 5.19 -25.55 13.88
C GLY A 325 5.43 -24.74 12.61
N PHE A 326 6.60 -24.12 12.51
CA PHE A 326 6.92 -23.16 11.45
C PHE A 326 6.78 -23.75 10.05
N ILE A 327 7.46 -24.87 9.75
CA ILE A 327 7.43 -25.48 8.41
C ILE A 327 6.00 -25.90 8.02
N GLN A 328 5.22 -26.43 8.97
CA GLN A 328 3.83 -26.84 8.69
C GLN A 328 2.95 -25.64 8.32
N TRP A 329 3.05 -24.55 9.08
CA TRP A 329 2.31 -23.32 8.79
C TRP A 329 2.77 -22.65 7.50
N GLU A 330 4.07 -22.62 7.23
CA GLU A 330 4.63 -22.09 5.99
C GLU A 330 4.09 -22.85 4.76
N VAL A 331 4.11 -24.19 4.80
CA VAL A 331 3.57 -25.03 3.72
C VAL A 331 2.06 -24.83 3.56
N LEU A 332 1.32 -24.72 4.67
CA LEU A 332 -0.11 -24.47 4.63
C LEU A 332 -0.44 -23.13 3.95
N LEU A 333 0.20 -22.05 4.37
CA LEU A 333 -0.08 -20.71 3.89
C LEU A 333 0.43 -20.48 2.46
N ASN A 334 1.66 -20.88 2.18
CA ASN A 334 2.30 -20.63 0.89
C ASN A 334 1.86 -21.65 -0.18
N THR A 335 1.92 -22.95 0.13
CA THR A 335 1.69 -24.01 -0.88
C THR A 335 0.23 -24.39 -1.04
N LYS A 336 -0.54 -24.52 0.07
CA LYS A 336 -1.94 -24.97 -0.02
C LYS A 336 -2.91 -23.82 -0.28
N ILE A 337 -2.78 -22.72 0.45
CA ILE A 337 -3.65 -21.55 0.28
C ILE A 337 -3.17 -20.66 -0.88
N GLY A 338 -1.86 -20.65 -1.17
CA GLY A 338 -1.30 -19.82 -2.25
C GLY A 338 -1.03 -18.37 -1.84
N LEU A 339 -0.85 -18.10 -0.54
CA LEU A 339 -0.50 -16.76 -0.06
C LEU A 339 1.01 -16.52 -0.21
N GLU A 340 1.36 -15.39 -0.79
CA GLU A 340 2.72 -14.88 -0.77
C GLU A 340 3.03 -14.37 0.65
N ILE A 341 3.87 -15.12 1.36
CA ILE A 341 4.24 -14.87 2.76
C ILE A 341 5.74 -14.63 2.90
N THR A 342 6.11 -13.79 3.86
CA THR A 342 7.49 -13.62 4.32
C THR A 342 7.53 -13.79 5.83
N PRO A 343 8.33 -14.74 6.37
CA PRO A 343 8.52 -14.89 7.81
C PRO A 343 9.04 -13.60 8.44
N CYS A 344 8.48 -13.20 9.58
CA CYS A 344 8.99 -12.04 10.30
C CYS A 344 10.33 -12.33 10.96
N SER A 345 11.27 -11.40 10.84
CA SER A 345 12.50 -11.39 11.64
C SER A 345 12.22 -11.00 13.10
N ALA A 346 13.21 -11.19 13.98
CA ALA A 346 13.12 -10.75 15.37
C ALA A 346 12.89 -9.23 15.48
N ALA A 347 13.52 -8.46 14.58
CA ALA A 347 13.35 -7.01 14.51
C ALA A 347 11.94 -6.61 14.04
N ASP A 348 11.39 -7.32 13.04
CA ASP A 348 10.03 -7.07 12.55
C ASP A 348 8.99 -7.32 13.63
N LEU A 349 9.08 -8.46 14.33
CA LEU A 349 8.17 -8.79 15.43
C LEU A 349 8.25 -7.77 16.56
N TRP A 350 9.47 -7.34 16.92
CA TRP A 350 9.67 -6.35 17.98
C TRP A 350 9.16 -4.96 17.60
N GLN A 351 9.46 -4.49 16.39
CA GLN A 351 8.95 -3.22 15.87
C GLN A 351 7.43 -3.22 15.76
N TRP A 352 6.84 -4.33 15.30
CA TRP A 352 5.39 -4.48 15.24
C TRP A 352 4.77 -4.42 16.65
N LEU A 353 5.33 -5.15 17.62
CA LEU A 353 4.85 -5.16 19.00
C LEU A 353 5.00 -3.79 19.66
N TRP A 354 6.11 -3.09 19.42
CA TRP A 354 6.37 -1.73 19.90
C TRP A 354 5.27 -0.77 19.46
N ASN A 355 4.90 -0.79 18.18
CA ASN A 355 3.87 0.07 17.58
C ASN A 355 2.45 -0.15 18.15
N ARG A 356 2.22 -1.23 18.91
CA ARG A 356 0.95 -1.46 19.63
C ARG A 356 0.82 -0.59 20.87
N PHE A 357 1.93 -0.24 21.51
CA PHE A 357 1.96 0.49 22.78
C PHE A 357 2.55 1.90 22.64
N ASN A 358 3.45 2.10 21.66
CA ASN A 358 4.26 3.29 21.49
C ASN A 358 4.22 3.77 20.03
N GLU A 359 4.76 4.96 19.79
CA GLU A 359 5.03 5.51 18.46
C GLU A 359 6.53 5.45 18.12
N GLY A 360 6.85 5.52 16.83
CA GLY A 360 8.22 5.62 16.33
C GLY A 360 9.01 4.30 16.28
N ILE A 361 10.32 4.42 16.17
CA ILE A 361 11.25 3.28 16.00
C ILE A 361 11.45 2.58 17.33
N ALA A 362 11.41 1.24 17.32
CA ALA A 362 11.59 0.43 18.51
C ALA A 362 13.05 0.48 19.00
N PRO A 363 13.28 0.44 20.33
CA PRO A 363 14.62 0.30 20.89
C PRO A 363 15.23 -1.09 20.56
N PRO A 364 16.53 -1.31 20.81
CA PRO A 364 17.14 -2.64 20.65
C PRO A 364 16.36 -3.74 21.38
N ILE A 365 16.30 -4.92 20.79
CA ILE A 365 15.52 -6.04 21.32
C ILE A 365 16.06 -6.41 22.72
N PRO A 366 15.21 -6.47 23.76
CA PRO A 366 15.69 -6.62 25.13
C PRO A 366 16.29 -8.00 25.40
N GLN A 367 15.62 -9.06 24.93
CA GLN A 367 16.03 -10.46 25.12
C GLN A 367 15.74 -11.30 23.87
N VAL A 368 16.77 -12.00 23.40
CA VAL A 368 16.66 -12.96 22.29
C VAL A 368 17.34 -14.27 22.68
N ILE A 369 16.66 -15.38 22.46
CA ILE A 369 17.25 -16.73 22.53
C ILE A 369 17.43 -17.25 21.12
N THR A 370 18.65 -17.57 20.73
CA THR A 370 19.00 -18.01 19.38
C THR A 370 19.39 -19.48 19.38
N LEU A 371 18.71 -20.28 18.56
CA LEU A 371 19.08 -21.65 18.22
C LEU A 371 19.82 -21.62 16.90
N GLU A 372 21.10 -22.01 16.87
CA GLU A 372 21.93 -21.98 15.66
C GLU A 372 22.50 -23.36 15.34
N GLU A 373 22.38 -23.76 14.07
CA GLU A 373 23.02 -24.94 13.53
C GLU A 373 24.48 -24.63 13.17
N THR A 374 25.42 -25.25 13.90
CA THR A 374 26.86 -25.10 13.70
C THR A 374 27.48 -26.42 13.20
N ALA A 375 28.73 -26.38 12.73
CA ALA A 375 29.45 -27.57 12.26
C ALA A 375 29.56 -28.71 13.31
N THR A 376 29.43 -28.38 14.61
CA THR A 376 29.51 -29.34 15.73
C THR A 376 28.14 -29.75 16.28
N GLY A 377 27.04 -29.25 15.72
CA GLY A 377 25.67 -29.53 16.13
C GLY A 377 24.86 -28.25 16.44
N ILE A 378 23.78 -28.40 17.21
CA ILE A 378 22.87 -27.31 17.52
C ILE A 378 23.32 -26.58 18.81
N GLN A 379 23.61 -25.29 18.68
CA GLN A 379 23.99 -24.41 19.78
C GLN A 379 22.81 -23.53 20.19
N LEU A 380 22.66 -23.30 21.49
CA LEU A 380 21.67 -22.36 22.05
C LEU A 380 22.43 -21.21 22.68
N THR A 381 22.13 -19.99 22.28
CA THR A 381 22.73 -18.76 22.82
C THR A 381 21.64 -17.80 23.27
N GLU A 382 21.99 -16.87 24.16
CA GLU A 382 21.07 -15.85 24.66
C GLU A 382 21.76 -14.50 24.61
N THR A 383 21.10 -13.54 23.97
CA THR A 383 21.56 -12.16 23.84
C THR A 383 20.69 -11.24 24.69
N LEU A 384 21.32 -10.50 25.60
CA LEU A 384 20.67 -9.57 26.54
C LEU A 384 21.21 -8.16 26.32
N THR A 385 20.33 -7.22 25.97
CA THR A 385 20.68 -5.79 25.91
C THR A 385 20.31 -5.06 27.21
N THR A 386 19.34 -5.58 27.94
CA THR A 386 18.88 -5.04 29.23
C THR A 386 18.38 -6.13 30.18
N ASN A 387 18.49 -5.87 31.48
CA ASN A 387 17.96 -6.73 32.54
C ASN A 387 16.45 -6.56 32.77
N LYS A 388 15.81 -5.56 32.13
CA LYS A 388 14.35 -5.34 32.22
C LYS A 388 13.62 -6.34 31.34
N HIS A 389 12.58 -6.99 31.85
CA HIS A 389 11.75 -7.91 31.08
C HIS A 389 11.17 -7.24 29.81
N ILE A 390 11.02 -7.98 28.72
CA ILE A 390 10.52 -7.46 27.43
C ILE A 390 9.22 -6.66 27.56
N CYS A 391 8.26 -7.16 28.34
CA CYS A 391 7.01 -6.44 28.61
C CYS A 391 7.22 -5.16 29.44
N THR A 392 8.18 -5.13 30.37
CA THR A 392 8.52 -3.92 31.13
C THR A 392 9.00 -2.80 30.22
N LEU A 393 9.89 -3.11 29.27
CA LEU A 393 10.39 -2.14 28.30
C LEU A 393 9.26 -1.63 27.38
N LEU A 394 8.36 -2.54 26.98
CA LEU A 394 7.23 -2.24 26.11
C LEU A 394 6.27 -1.20 26.70
N ILE A 395 6.05 -1.23 28.03
CA ILE A 395 5.08 -0.37 28.73
C ILE A 395 5.73 0.75 29.57
N GLU A 396 7.06 0.84 29.59
CA GLU A 396 7.78 1.91 30.30
C GLU A 396 7.48 3.28 29.69
N GLY A 397 7.34 3.33 28.37
CA GLY A 397 7.10 4.55 27.59
C GLY A 397 8.34 5.43 27.44
N THR A 398 8.15 6.58 26.80
CA THR A 398 9.25 7.50 26.43
C THR A 398 8.97 8.92 26.90
N GLN A 399 10.03 9.72 27.06
CA GLN A 399 9.92 11.15 27.42
C GLN A 399 9.14 11.42 28.72
N GLY A 400 9.24 10.51 29.70
CA GLY A 400 8.57 10.64 31.00
C GLY A 400 7.07 10.34 30.99
N ARG A 401 6.51 9.88 29.86
CA ARG A 401 5.14 9.37 29.77
C ARG A 401 5.15 7.85 29.76
N SER A 402 4.38 7.24 30.67
CA SER A 402 4.15 5.79 30.70
C SER A 402 3.42 5.34 29.42
N ALA A 403 3.78 4.18 28.91
CA ALA A 403 3.06 3.50 27.82
C ALA A 403 2.20 2.32 28.31
N SER A 404 2.10 2.14 29.63
CA SER A 404 1.18 1.17 30.22
C SER A 404 -0.24 1.51 29.79
N PRO A 405 -0.97 0.57 29.14
CA PRO A 405 -2.38 0.77 28.85
C PRO A 405 -3.15 1.04 30.13
N GLU A 406 -4.26 1.76 29.98
CA GLU A 406 -5.15 2.10 31.08
C GLU A 406 -6.59 1.75 30.72
N HIS A 407 -7.37 1.25 31.68
CA HIS A 407 -8.81 1.05 31.52
C HIS A 407 -9.63 2.13 32.25
N ARG A 408 -9.07 2.84 33.24
CA ARG A 408 -9.68 3.94 34.01
C ARG A 408 -11.00 3.59 34.68
N GLY A 409 -11.15 2.32 35.06
CA GLY A 409 -12.42 1.75 35.53
C GLY A 409 -13.53 1.72 34.46
N ASP A 410 -13.23 2.05 33.21
CA ASP A 410 -14.12 1.94 32.07
C ASP A 410 -14.17 0.49 31.56
N TYR A 411 -15.33 0.10 31.06
CA TYR A 411 -15.63 -1.24 30.58
C TYR A 411 -15.73 -1.28 29.04
N ASP A 412 -15.88 -0.12 28.38
CA ASP A 412 -16.22 -0.02 26.96
C ASP A 412 -15.07 0.45 26.04
N ARG A 413 -13.89 0.72 26.62
CA ARG A 413 -12.70 1.20 25.90
C ARG A 413 -11.41 0.93 26.67
N VAL A 414 -10.29 1.09 25.97
CA VAL A 414 -8.92 1.03 26.52
C VAL A 414 -8.16 2.27 26.09
N TYR A 415 -7.41 2.89 27.00
CA TYR A 415 -6.58 4.05 26.74
C TYR A 415 -5.13 3.60 26.49
N LEU A 416 -4.60 3.92 25.31
CA LEU A 416 -3.23 3.65 24.92
C LEU A 416 -2.39 4.91 25.11
N THR A 417 -1.90 5.09 26.33
CA THR A 417 -1.19 6.29 26.81
C THR A 417 0.07 6.59 25.99
N GLY A 418 0.83 5.57 25.61
CA GLY A 418 2.05 5.72 24.81
C GLY A 418 1.80 6.20 23.37
N LYS A 419 0.58 6.03 22.85
CA LYS A 419 0.14 6.54 21.53
C LYS A 419 -0.76 7.78 21.64
N GLY A 420 -1.16 8.18 22.84
CA GLY A 420 -2.17 9.23 23.03
C GLY A 420 -3.53 8.90 22.42
N GLN A 421 -3.89 7.62 22.26
CA GLN A 421 -5.12 7.17 21.59
C GLN A 421 -6.06 6.42 22.54
N VAL A 422 -7.34 6.40 22.19
CA VAL A 422 -8.39 5.61 22.83
C VAL A 422 -8.87 4.53 21.85
N CYS A 423 -8.92 3.29 22.32
CA CYS A 423 -9.31 2.12 21.56
C CYS A 423 -10.72 1.67 21.93
N GLY A 424 -11.60 1.56 20.95
CA GLY A 424 -12.87 0.87 21.04
C GLY A 424 -12.73 -0.55 20.49
N VAL A 425 -13.42 -1.51 21.10
CA VAL A 425 -13.44 -2.90 20.67
C VAL A 425 -14.81 -3.24 20.11
N MET A 426 -14.83 -3.83 18.92
CA MET A 426 -16.05 -4.27 18.25
C MET A 426 -16.00 -5.77 17.97
N THR A 427 -17.13 -6.45 18.11
CA THR A 427 -17.23 -7.90 17.93
C THR A 427 -18.38 -8.23 17.00
N MET A 428 -18.20 -9.19 16.09
CA MET A 428 -19.31 -9.69 15.26
C MET A 428 -20.06 -10.77 16.03
N THR A 429 -21.35 -10.54 16.29
CA THR A 429 -22.22 -11.52 16.96
C THR A 429 -22.92 -12.43 15.98
N ASP A 430 -23.23 -11.93 14.77
CA ASP A 430 -23.89 -12.69 13.71
C ASP A 430 -23.14 -12.52 12.38
N PRO A 431 -22.83 -13.62 11.66
CA PRO A 431 -22.20 -13.55 10.34
C PRO A 431 -23.18 -12.99 9.30
N PRO A 432 -22.71 -12.57 8.10
CA PRO A 432 -23.60 -12.18 7.01
C PRO A 432 -24.48 -13.35 6.56
N LEU A 433 -25.50 -13.09 5.74
CA LEU A 433 -26.34 -14.17 5.19
C LEU A 433 -25.59 -15.01 4.13
N GLY A 434 -24.67 -14.37 3.43
CA GLY A 434 -23.94 -14.93 2.30
C GLY A 434 -23.41 -13.83 1.40
N TRP A 435 -22.84 -14.22 0.26
CA TRP A 435 -22.31 -13.32 -0.75
C TRP A 435 -22.89 -13.68 -2.11
N THR A 436 -23.03 -12.69 -3.00
CA THR A 436 -23.57 -12.91 -4.34
C THR A 436 -22.72 -13.86 -5.18
N ASN A 437 -21.41 -13.83 -4.98
CA ASN A 437 -20.44 -14.69 -5.65
C ASN A 437 -19.09 -14.73 -4.91
N ALA A 438 -18.16 -15.56 -5.40
CA ALA A 438 -16.82 -15.72 -4.83
C ALA A 438 -16.00 -14.42 -4.87
N GLN A 439 -16.21 -13.57 -5.88
CA GLN A 439 -15.53 -12.28 -5.98
C GLN A 439 -15.94 -11.33 -4.84
N GLU A 440 -17.25 -11.25 -4.57
CA GLU A 440 -17.75 -10.46 -3.45
C GLU A 440 -17.30 -11.05 -2.13
N GLN A 441 -17.31 -12.38 -1.98
CA GLN A 441 -16.80 -13.07 -0.80
C GLN A 441 -15.36 -12.62 -0.47
N LEU A 442 -14.41 -12.77 -1.40
CA LEU A 442 -13.01 -12.42 -1.17
C LEU A 442 -12.78 -10.91 -0.90
N LYS A 443 -13.66 -10.04 -1.42
CA LYS A 443 -13.53 -8.57 -1.31
C LYS A 443 -14.37 -7.96 -0.20
N TRP A 444 -15.25 -8.71 0.45
CA TRP A 444 -16.27 -8.16 1.36
C TRP A 444 -15.65 -7.37 2.51
N MET A 445 -14.66 -7.96 3.20
CA MET A 445 -13.96 -7.29 4.29
C MET A 445 -13.22 -6.03 3.82
N TRP A 446 -12.54 -6.11 2.67
CA TRP A 446 -11.87 -4.97 2.05
C TRP A 446 -12.86 -3.85 1.71
N LYS A 447 -14.01 -4.15 1.11
CA LYS A 447 -15.05 -3.15 0.76
C LYS A 447 -15.46 -2.31 1.98
N ILE A 448 -15.57 -2.94 3.15
CA ILE A 448 -15.96 -2.28 4.39
C ILE A 448 -14.79 -1.46 4.94
N LEU A 449 -13.64 -2.09 5.18
CA LEU A 449 -12.47 -1.45 5.81
C LEU A 449 -11.85 -0.35 4.95
N SER A 450 -12.01 -0.41 3.63
CA SER A 450 -11.49 0.59 2.67
C SER A 450 -12.44 1.76 2.40
N SER A 451 -13.55 1.85 3.14
CA SER A 451 -14.46 2.99 3.07
C SER A 451 -13.77 4.28 3.51
N THR A 452 -14.12 5.42 2.90
CA THR A 452 -13.42 6.69 3.11
C THR A 452 -13.47 7.24 4.54
N TYR A 453 -14.47 6.83 5.34
CA TYR A 453 -14.61 7.22 6.75
C TYR A 453 -13.94 6.24 7.72
N VAL A 454 -13.42 5.11 7.23
CA VAL A 454 -12.68 4.14 8.04
C VAL A 454 -11.19 4.49 7.94
N HIS A 455 -10.62 4.83 9.08
CA HIS A 455 -9.18 5.06 9.27
C HIS A 455 -8.80 4.61 10.68
N ASP A 456 -7.51 4.36 10.92
CA ASP A 456 -6.96 3.94 12.22
C ASP A 456 -7.78 2.80 12.83
N THR A 457 -7.95 1.73 12.05
CA THR A 457 -8.82 0.60 12.36
C THR A 457 -8.14 -0.70 11.98
N GLU A 458 -8.34 -1.72 12.79
CA GLU A 458 -7.78 -3.06 12.59
C GLU A 458 -8.87 -4.11 12.59
N ALA A 459 -8.72 -5.11 11.72
CA ALA A 459 -9.49 -6.34 11.72
C ALA A 459 -8.62 -7.50 12.20
N TRP A 460 -9.09 -8.16 13.25
CA TRP A 460 -8.47 -9.30 13.92
C TRP A 460 -9.38 -10.52 13.79
N ILE A 461 -8.97 -11.48 12.96
CA ILE A 461 -9.76 -12.68 12.67
C ILE A 461 -8.97 -13.90 13.11
N GLU A 462 -9.29 -14.43 14.29
CA GLU A 462 -8.72 -15.70 14.79
C GLU A 462 -9.55 -16.88 14.29
N ILE A 463 -8.87 -17.88 13.72
CA ILE A 463 -9.48 -19.09 13.16
C ILE A 463 -8.84 -20.31 13.82
N SER A 464 -9.69 -21.23 14.27
CA SER A 464 -9.29 -22.52 14.84
C SER A 464 -10.28 -23.61 14.44
N ARG A 465 -9.83 -24.86 14.48
CA ARG A 465 -10.70 -25.99 14.15
C ARG A 465 -11.78 -26.20 15.21
N GLY A 466 -13.03 -26.35 14.77
CA GLY A 466 -14.16 -26.74 15.61
C GLY A 466 -14.16 -28.23 15.92
N ASN A 467 -14.90 -28.64 16.96
CA ASN A 467 -15.04 -30.05 17.28
C ASN A 467 -16.11 -30.70 16.40
N ASP A 468 -15.67 -31.36 15.32
CA ASP A 468 -16.51 -32.03 14.32
C ASP A 468 -17.56 -32.95 14.97
N PHE A 469 -17.20 -33.69 16.02
CA PHE A 469 -18.09 -34.65 16.69
C PHE A 469 -19.27 -33.95 17.38
N PHE A 470 -19.01 -32.92 18.19
CA PHE A 470 -20.07 -32.18 18.88
C PHE A 470 -20.98 -31.45 17.89
N ILE A 471 -20.43 -30.94 16.80
CA ILE A 471 -21.20 -30.22 15.78
C ILE A 471 -22.12 -31.19 15.03
N GLN A 472 -21.63 -32.36 14.63
CA GLN A 472 -22.45 -33.39 13.99
C GLN A 472 -23.59 -33.89 14.90
N ASP A 473 -23.31 -34.14 16.19
CA ASP A 473 -24.33 -34.54 17.17
C ASP A 473 -25.40 -33.43 17.33
N ASN A 474 -24.98 -32.17 17.46
CA ASN A 474 -25.90 -31.04 17.54
C ASN A 474 -26.80 -30.90 16.30
N LEU A 475 -26.23 -31.04 15.10
CA LEU A 475 -27.00 -31.01 13.84
C LEU A 475 -28.01 -32.17 13.77
N ALA A 476 -27.62 -33.38 14.16
CA ALA A 476 -28.50 -34.54 14.18
C ALA A 476 -29.67 -34.35 15.16
N ARG A 477 -29.39 -33.81 16.35
CA ARG A 477 -30.41 -33.46 17.35
C ARG A 477 -31.36 -32.38 16.83
N GLN A 478 -30.84 -31.33 16.21
CA GLN A 478 -31.67 -30.26 15.64
C GLN A 478 -32.56 -30.76 14.49
N ALA A 479 -32.04 -31.57 13.58
CA ALA A 479 -32.85 -32.18 12.53
C ALA A 479 -34.00 -33.02 13.11
N LYS A 480 -33.74 -33.79 14.17
CA LYS A 480 -34.77 -34.57 14.89
C LYS A 480 -35.81 -33.67 15.56
N GLN A 481 -35.37 -32.57 16.18
CA GLN A 481 -36.27 -31.60 16.82
C GLN A 481 -37.17 -30.89 15.81
N SER A 482 -36.60 -30.40 14.71
CA SER A 482 -37.35 -29.76 13.63
C SER A 482 -38.36 -30.72 13.01
N LYS A 483 -38.00 -32.00 12.81
CA LYS A 483 -38.94 -33.05 12.35
C LYS A 483 -40.10 -33.25 13.34
N THR A 484 -39.79 -33.26 14.65
CA THR A 484 -40.79 -33.43 15.70
C THR A 484 -41.72 -32.22 15.79
N ALA A 485 -41.17 -31.00 15.77
CA ALA A 485 -41.93 -29.75 15.76
C ALA A 485 -42.86 -29.65 14.54
N ARG A 486 -42.35 -30.00 13.34
CA ARG A 486 -43.15 -30.12 12.11
C ARG A 486 -44.30 -31.11 12.27
N THR A 487 -44.03 -32.29 12.83
CA THR A 487 -45.06 -33.31 13.05
C THR A 487 -46.13 -32.77 14.01
N ILE A 488 -45.74 -32.15 15.13
CA ILE A 488 -46.66 -31.56 16.11
C ILE A 488 -47.51 -30.44 15.50
N ALA A 489 -46.95 -29.56 14.66
CA ALA A 489 -47.69 -28.49 13.98
C ALA A 489 -48.78 -29.04 13.05
N ILE A 490 -48.48 -30.13 12.33
CA ILE A 490 -49.44 -30.87 11.51
C ILE A 490 -50.53 -31.50 12.38
N THR A 491 -50.16 -32.18 13.48
CA THR A 491 -51.12 -32.85 14.37
C THR A 491 -52.03 -31.85 15.13
N LYS A 492 -51.53 -30.65 15.42
CA LYS A 492 -52.29 -29.58 16.10
C LYS A 492 -53.10 -28.68 15.16
N GLY A 493 -53.10 -28.95 13.86
CA GLY A 493 -53.87 -28.17 12.88
C GLY A 493 -53.37 -26.73 12.67
N GLN A 494 -52.13 -26.41 13.09
CA GLN A 494 -51.55 -25.06 12.99
C GLN A 494 -50.95 -24.74 11.61
N GLY A 495 -51.15 -25.60 10.62
CA GLY A 495 -50.61 -25.43 9.27
C GLY A 495 -49.13 -25.80 9.15
N ARG A 496 -48.51 -25.41 8.03
CA ARG A 496 -47.13 -25.75 7.68
C ARG A 496 -46.15 -24.76 8.34
N ASP A 497 -45.34 -25.23 9.27
CA ASP A 497 -44.26 -24.43 9.88
C ASP A 497 -43.06 -24.34 8.92
N ILE A 498 -43.07 -23.30 8.09
CA ILE A 498 -42.02 -23.00 7.10
C ILE A 498 -40.65 -22.83 7.77
N GLY A 499 -40.59 -22.29 8.99
CA GLY A 499 -39.34 -22.07 9.71
C GLY A 499 -38.69 -23.37 10.18
N ALA A 500 -39.49 -24.32 10.66
CA ALA A 500 -39.00 -25.66 11.00
C ALA A 500 -38.54 -26.44 9.75
N GLU A 501 -39.20 -26.25 8.61
CA GLU A 501 -38.83 -26.87 7.33
C GLU A 501 -37.48 -26.35 6.81
N ILE A 502 -37.27 -25.03 6.80
CA ILE A 502 -36.00 -24.41 6.40
C ILE A 502 -34.86 -24.87 7.32
N LYS A 503 -35.06 -24.88 8.65
CA LYS A 503 -34.05 -25.37 9.59
C LYS A 503 -33.70 -26.83 9.36
N GLN A 504 -34.68 -27.66 9.01
CA GLN A 504 -34.45 -29.06 8.71
C GLN A 504 -33.59 -29.21 7.45
N GLU A 505 -33.92 -28.47 6.38
CA GLU A 505 -33.17 -28.46 5.13
C GLU A 505 -31.73 -27.97 5.33
N GLU A 506 -31.54 -26.85 6.04
CA GLU A 506 -30.22 -26.31 6.38
C GLU A 506 -29.41 -27.29 7.24
N SER A 507 -30.05 -28.01 8.18
CA SER A 507 -29.36 -29.02 8.99
C SER A 507 -28.84 -30.17 8.13
N PHE A 508 -29.64 -30.65 7.17
CA PHE A 508 -29.23 -31.70 6.24
C PHE A 508 -28.13 -31.22 5.29
N GLU A 509 -28.23 -29.99 4.79
CA GLU A 509 -27.20 -29.39 3.95
C GLU A 509 -25.86 -29.27 4.70
N ALA A 510 -25.87 -28.81 5.95
CA ALA A 510 -24.66 -28.77 6.79
C ALA A 510 -24.06 -30.17 6.99
N GLN A 511 -24.89 -31.16 7.32
CA GLN A 511 -24.43 -32.54 7.48
C GLN A 511 -23.83 -33.10 6.19
N ARG A 512 -24.46 -32.80 5.04
CA ARG A 512 -23.97 -33.21 3.72
C ARG A 512 -22.59 -32.60 3.44
N ARG A 513 -22.41 -31.30 3.64
CA ARG A 513 -21.12 -30.63 3.42
C ARG A 513 -20.02 -31.22 4.30
N LEU A 514 -20.32 -31.45 5.59
CA LEU A 514 -19.38 -32.09 6.52
C LEU A 514 -19.01 -33.52 6.09
N TYR A 515 -19.97 -34.27 5.53
CA TYR A 515 -19.73 -35.60 4.97
C TYR A 515 -18.90 -35.56 3.68
N GLU A 516 -19.09 -34.53 2.85
CA GLU A 516 -18.31 -34.24 1.64
C GLU A 516 -16.88 -33.73 1.95
N GLY A 517 -16.51 -33.63 3.23
CA GLY A 517 -15.16 -33.33 3.67
C GLY A 517 -14.89 -31.87 4.05
N THR A 518 -15.92 -31.01 4.13
CA THR A 518 -15.76 -29.69 4.76
C THR A 518 -15.54 -29.85 6.26
N LYS A 519 -14.82 -28.90 6.85
CA LYS A 519 -14.58 -28.84 8.30
C LYS A 519 -15.31 -27.68 8.91
N ALA A 520 -15.73 -27.83 10.16
CA ALA A 520 -16.26 -26.72 10.94
C ALA A 520 -15.11 -25.96 11.60
N LEU A 521 -15.17 -24.63 11.52
CA LEU A 521 -14.16 -23.72 12.03
C LEU A 521 -14.81 -22.75 13.01
N HIS A 522 -14.11 -22.50 14.12
CA HIS A 522 -14.42 -21.37 14.98
C HIS A 522 -13.68 -20.13 14.48
N CYS A 523 -14.43 -19.07 14.25
CA CYS A 523 -13.95 -17.78 13.76
C CYS A 523 -14.29 -16.69 14.79
N ALA A 524 -13.27 -15.97 15.27
CA ALA A 524 -13.41 -14.86 16.19
C ALA A 524 -13.09 -13.53 15.49
N PRO A 525 -14.06 -12.88 14.85
CA PRO A 525 -13.89 -11.57 14.23
C PRO A 525 -14.01 -10.42 15.26
N VAL A 526 -12.92 -9.68 15.45
CA VAL A 526 -12.83 -8.50 16.30
C VAL A 526 -12.27 -7.32 15.51
N PHE A 527 -12.81 -6.13 15.74
CA PHE A 527 -12.31 -4.90 15.14
C PHE A 527 -11.88 -3.93 16.23
N LEU A 528 -10.70 -3.35 16.08
CA LEU A 528 -10.17 -2.33 16.99
C LEU A 528 -10.20 -0.99 16.28
N VAL A 529 -10.83 0.01 16.90
CA VAL A 529 -10.96 1.36 16.34
C VAL A 529 -10.20 2.33 17.24
N TYR A 530 -9.25 3.08 16.69
CA TYR A 530 -8.40 4.01 17.43
C TYR A 530 -8.74 5.45 17.08
N ARG A 531 -8.97 6.29 18.08
CA ARG A 531 -9.17 7.74 17.89
C ARG A 531 -8.45 8.53 18.98
N ASN A 532 -8.25 9.82 18.75
CA ASN A 532 -7.58 10.69 19.71
C ASN A 532 -8.52 11.09 20.87
N ASN A 533 -9.83 11.04 20.65
CA ASN A 533 -10.83 11.34 21.67
C ASN A 533 -12.01 10.36 21.64
N THR A 534 -12.81 10.41 22.72
CA THR A 534 -13.94 9.50 22.96
C THR A 534 -15.12 9.73 22.02
N GLU A 535 -15.37 10.98 21.64
CA GLU A 535 -16.53 11.36 20.83
C GLU A 535 -16.36 10.84 19.40
N GLU A 536 -15.21 11.11 18.79
CA GLU A 536 -14.79 10.53 17.51
C GLU A 536 -14.81 9.01 17.55
N LEU A 537 -14.31 8.40 18.63
CA LEU A 537 -14.31 6.95 18.78
C LEU A 537 -15.74 6.39 18.71
N THR A 538 -16.67 7.04 19.41
CA THR A 538 -18.07 6.59 19.46
C THR A 538 -18.73 6.75 18.10
N HIS A 539 -18.48 7.87 17.41
CA HIS A 539 -18.99 8.08 16.07
C HIS A 539 -18.43 7.05 15.07
N ALA A 540 -17.11 6.83 15.09
CA ALA A 540 -16.43 5.86 14.22
C ALA A 540 -16.93 4.43 14.45
N CYS A 541 -17.09 4.00 15.71
CA CYS A 541 -17.64 2.67 16.02
C CYS A 541 -19.07 2.52 15.48
N ASN A 542 -19.92 3.55 15.60
CA ASN A 542 -21.29 3.47 15.10
C ASN A 542 -21.34 3.39 13.58
N LEU A 543 -20.52 4.18 12.88
CA LEU A 543 -20.40 4.11 11.42
C LEU A 543 -19.92 2.73 10.98
N LEU A 544 -18.86 2.21 11.62
CA LEU A 544 -18.31 0.90 11.29
C LEU A 544 -19.35 -0.21 11.54
N ALA A 545 -20.07 -0.20 12.67
CA ALA A 545 -21.12 -1.18 12.96
C ALA A 545 -22.19 -1.23 11.86
N ASN A 546 -22.63 -0.06 11.39
CA ASN A 546 -23.65 0.06 10.34
C ASN A 546 -23.15 -0.34 8.94
N SER A 547 -21.83 -0.49 8.76
CA SER A 547 -21.22 -0.82 7.47
C SER A 547 -21.29 -2.31 7.12
N PHE A 548 -21.57 -3.18 8.10
CA PHE A 548 -21.55 -4.64 7.95
C PHE A 548 -22.84 -5.25 7.36
N GLU A 549 -23.72 -4.43 6.79
CA GLU A 549 -24.95 -4.84 6.08
C GLU A 549 -25.81 -5.85 6.88
N THR A 550 -25.80 -7.13 6.50
CA THR A 550 -26.60 -8.21 7.12
C THR A 550 -25.91 -8.90 8.30
N ALA A 551 -24.61 -8.63 8.49
CA ALA A 551 -23.85 -9.09 9.64
C ALA A 551 -24.04 -8.12 10.81
N LYS A 552 -24.05 -8.64 12.04
CA LYS A 552 -24.26 -7.84 13.24
C LYS A 552 -22.94 -7.63 13.96
N VAL A 553 -22.41 -6.41 13.90
CA VAL A 553 -21.20 -6.01 14.62
C VAL A 553 -21.56 -4.98 15.68
N LEU A 554 -21.15 -5.23 16.92
CA LEU A 554 -21.48 -4.40 18.07
C LEU A 554 -20.22 -3.97 18.80
N ARG A 555 -20.22 -2.75 19.33
CA ARG A 555 -19.20 -2.29 20.27
C ARG A 555 -19.34 -3.04 21.58
N GLU A 556 -18.25 -3.64 22.06
CA GLU A 556 -18.18 -4.25 23.38
C GLU A 556 -18.26 -3.17 24.45
N ARG A 557 -19.12 -3.37 25.45
CA ARG A 557 -19.40 -2.39 26.52
C ARG A 557 -19.03 -2.87 27.90
N ASN A 558 -18.78 -4.17 28.07
CA ASN A 558 -18.56 -4.79 29.37
C ASN A 558 -17.12 -5.24 29.58
N ILE A 559 -16.45 -5.75 28.55
CA ILE A 559 -15.11 -6.34 28.70
C ILE A 559 -14.14 -5.93 27.60
N ALA A 560 -14.20 -4.68 27.14
CA ALA A 560 -13.33 -4.19 26.08
C ALA A 560 -11.83 -4.41 26.40
N TRP A 561 -11.44 -4.21 27.67
CA TRP A 561 -10.08 -4.46 28.15
C TRP A 561 -9.63 -5.92 28.00
N GLU A 562 -10.52 -6.88 28.21
CA GLU A 562 -10.21 -8.31 28.14
C GLU A 562 -10.04 -8.76 26.68
N ILE A 563 -10.98 -8.35 25.81
CA ILE A 563 -10.94 -8.69 24.39
C ILE A 563 -9.75 -7.99 23.71
N TRP A 564 -9.45 -6.75 24.08
CA TRP A 564 -8.24 -6.06 23.61
C TRP A 564 -6.98 -6.85 23.98
N LEU A 565 -6.84 -7.31 25.23
CA LEU A 565 -5.73 -8.18 25.64
C LEU A 565 -5.65 -9.46 24.81
N GLN A 566 -6.78 -10.10 24.51
CA GLN A 566 -6.85 -11.32 23.69
C GLN A 566 -6.34 -11.11 22.25
N THR A 567 -6.35 -9.88 21.72
CA THR A 567 -5.78 -9.60 20.39
C THR A 567 -4.25 -9.59 20.38
N LEU A 568 -3.59 -9.47 21.53
CA LEU A 568 -2.14 -9.35 21.57
C LEU A 568 -1.46 -10.71 21.37
N PRO A 569 -0.47 -10.85 20.46
CA PRO A 569 0.26 -12.11 20.26
C PRO A 569 1.28 -12.41 21.38
N ILE A 570 1.07 -11.82 22.56
CA ILE A 570 1.87 -12.03 23.78
C ILE A 570 1.04 -12.63 24.92
N THR A 571 -0.21 -13.03 24.63
CA THR A 571 -1.07 -13.77 25.56
C THR A 571 -1.46 -15.14 25.00
N CYS A 572 -1.61 -16.10 25.90
CA CYS A 572 -2.12 -17.43 25.55
C CYS A 572 -3.65 -17.49 25.53
N LYS A 573 -4.34 -16.39 25.91
CA LYS A 573 -5.81 -16.31 25.85
C LYS A 573 -6.29 -16.38 24.39
N ARG A 574 -7.45 -17.01 24.18
CA ARG A 574 -8.11 -17.16 22.87
C ARG A 574 -9.15 -16.07 22.64
N LEU A 575 -9.23 -15.57 21.42
CA LEU A 575 -10.09 -14.44 21.09
C LEU A 575 -11.56 -14.85 21.13
N LEU A 576 -12.38 -14.12 21.91
CA LEU A 576 -13.80 -14.41 22.14
C LEU A 576 -14.06 -15.83 22.70
N HIS A 577 -13.05 -16.49 23.24
CA HIS A 577 -13.23 -17.79 23.87
C HIS A 577 -13.47 -17.61 25.36
N ASP A 578 -14.74 -17.65 25.77
CA ASP A 578 -15.12 -17.63 27.16
C ASP A 578 -15.08 -19.05 27.75
N GLY A 579 -14.33 -19.21 28.86
CA GLY A 579 -14.21 -20.49 29.53
C GLY A 579 -15.58 -21.07 29.92
N ASN A 580 -15.85 -22.30 29.47
CA ASN A 580 -16.92 -23.25 29.83
C ASN A 580 -18.39 -22.78 29.90
N LEU A 581 -18.72 -21.49 29.81
CA LEU A 581 -20.07 -20.98 30.06
C LEU A 581 -20.82 -20.50 28.82
N SER A 582 -20.14 -20.02 27.76
CA SER A 582 -20.77 -19.64 26.48
C SER A 582 -19.71 -19.51 25.38
N GLU A 583 -19.96 -20.08 24.20
CA GLU A 583 -19.06 -19.94 23.04
C GLU A 583 -19.46 -18.70 22.22
N ARG A 584 -18.60 -17.68 22.16
CA ARG A 584 -18.90 -16.41 21.45
C ARG A 584 -18.38 -16.40 20.01
N ARG A 585 -17.52 -17.34 19.63
CA ARG A 585 -16.97 -17.42 18.28
C ARG A 585 -18.02 -17.90 17.29
N LEU A 586 -17.97 -17.35 16.08
CA LEU A 586 -18.82 -17.80 14.98
C LEU A 586 -18.38 -19.20 14.55
N THR A 587 -19.33 -20.08 14.22
CA THR A 587 -19.01 -21.38 13.64
C THR A 587 -19.35 -21.36 12.15
N LEU A 588 -18.32 -21.50 11.31
CA LEU A 588 -18.41 -21.43 9.86
C LEU A 588 -17.82 -22.70 9.24
N ASP A 589 -18.15 -22.97 7.98
CA ASP A 589 -17.50 -24.03 7.22
C ASP A 589 -16.28 -23.49 6.46
N THR A 590 -15.43 -24.40 5.98
CA THR A 590 -14.24 -24.05 5.20
C THR A 590 -14.55 -23.32 3.89
N GLN A 591 -15.76 -23.42 3.34
CA GLN A 591 -16.13 -22.74 2.10
C GLN A 591 -16.51 -21.27 2.33
N THR A 592 -17.09 -20.97 3.49
CA THR A 592 -17.63 -19.64 3.81
C THR A 592 -16.64 -18.74 4.54
N ILE A 593 -15.65 -19.33 5.23
CA ILE A 593 -14.66 -18.61 6.05
C ILE A 593 -13.87 -17.55 5.26
N ALA A 594 -13.63 -17.78 3.96
CA ALA A 594 -12.88 -16.87 3.09
C ALA A 594 -13.47 -15.44 3.09
N GLY A 595 -14.78 -15.30 3.26
CA GLY A 595 -15.42 -13.98 3.22
C GLY A 595 -15.24 -13.14 4.47
N LEU A 596 -14.80 -13.73 5.59
CA LEU A 596 -14.44 -12.98 6.81
C LEU A 596 -12.95 -12.68 6.90
N MET A 597 -12.09 -13.32 6.09
CA MET A 597 -10.66 -13.09 6.18
C MET A 597 -10.26 -11.74 5.57
N PRO A 598 -9.39 -10.96 6.22
CA PRO A 598 -9.01 -9.64 5.74
C PRO A 598 -7.81 -9.75 4.79
N LEU A 599 -7.87 -10.61 3.78
CA LEU A 599 -6.71 -10.91 2.91
C LEU A 599 -6.55 -9.94 1.76
N THR A 600 -7.58 -9.18 1.40
CA THR A 600 -7.58 -8.35 0.20
C THR A 600 -7.08 -6.93 0.50
N VAL A 601 -5.96 -6.54 -0.11
CA VAL A 601 -5.39 -5.18 -0.09
C VAL A 601 -4.71 -4.94 -1.46
N PRO A 602 -4.83 -3.75 -2.07
CA PRO A 602 -4.14 -3.44 -3.32
C PRO A 602 -2.63 -3.68 -3.20
N LYS A 603 -2.02 -4.45 -4.11
CA LYS A 603 -0.57 -4.72 -4.10
C LYS A 603 0.23 -3.45 -4.42
N ASP A 604 1.45 -3.37 -3.93
CA ASP A 604 2.38 -2.29 -4.28
C ASP A 604 2.85 -2.46 -5.73
N ILE A 605 3.17 -1.34 -6.38
CA ILE A 605 3.74 -1.32 -7.74
C ILE A 605 5.25 -1.08 -7.62
N ASP A 606 5.64 0.14 -7.25
CA ASP A 606 7.04 0.51 -6.97
C ASP A 606 7.23 0.94 -5.51
N LYS A 607 8.50 0.97 -5.06
CA LYS A 607 8.86 1.37 -3.68
C LYS A 607 8.94 2.89 -3.47
N GLN A 608 9.09 3.64 -4.55
CA GLN A 608 9.28 5.10 -4.53
C GLN A 608 8.85 5.70 -5.88
N GLY A 609 8.87 7.04 -5.99
CA GLY A 609 8.47 7.78 -7.19
C GLY A 609 7.25 8.67 -6.95
N VAL A 610 6.43 8.83 -7.98
CA VAL A 610 5.21 9.64 -7.91
C VAL A 610 4.15 8.89 -7.11
N GLU A 611 3.67 9.50 -6.03
CA GLU A 611 2.66 8.91 -5.14
C GLU A 611 1.24 9.09 -5.68
N PHE A 612 0.50 8.00 -5.70
CA PHE A 612 -0.95 7.95 -5.88
C PHE A 612 -1.57 7.33 -4.62
N LEU A 613 -2.82 7.68 -4.31
CA LEU A 613 -3.59 7.00 -3.27
C LEU A 613 -4.67 6.13 -3.91
N THR A 614 -4.85 4.90 -3.44
CA THR A 614 -5.95 4.06 -3.93
C THR A 614 -7.30 4.73 -3.64
N SER A 615 -8.23 4.65 -4.60
CA SER A 615 -9.54 5.30 -4.50
C SER A 615 -10.36 4.84 -3.31
N ARG A 616 -10.11 3.60 -2.85
CA ARG A 616 -10.60 3.05 -1.59
C ARG A 616 -9.43 2.71 -0.69
N GLY A 617 -9.58 2.96 0.61
CA GLY A 617 -8.59 2.68 1.64
C GLY A 617 -7.41 3.65 1.68
N GLY A 618 -7.24 4.53 0.68
CA GLY A 618 -6.22 5.58 0.74
C GLY A 618 -4.78 5.06 0.81
N LYS A 619 -4.54 3.84 0.32
CA LYS A 619 -3.23 3.19 0.34
C LYS A 619 -2.29 3.91 -0.64
N PRO A 620 -1.09 4.34 -0.24
CA PRO A 620 -0.12 4.91 -1.17
C PRO A 620 0.41 3.83 -2.13
N ILE A 621 0.46 4.18 -3.41
CA ILE A 621 1.04 3.38 -4.50
C ILE A 621 1.98 4.30 -5.27
N TYR A 622 3.19 3.82 -5.56
CA TYR A 622 4.19 4.61 -6.26
C TYR A 622 4.39 4.12 -7.70
N ILE A 623 4.68 5.06 -8.59
CA ILE A 623 5.12 4.79 -9.97
C ILE A 623 6.52 5.40 -10.15
N ASP A 624 7.49 4.56 -10.50
CA ASP A 624 8.89 4.94 -10.74
C ASP A 624 9.28 4.76 -12.21
N LEU A 625 9.87 5.79 -12.80
CA LEU A 625 10.40 5.72 -14.16
C LEU A 625 11.94 5.63 -14.21
N PHE A 626 12.63 5.73 -13.07
CA PHE A 626 14.05 6.09 -13.06
C PHE A 626 14.98 5.17 -12.28
N HIS A 627 14.53 4.53 -11.19
CA HIS A 627 15.45 3.87 -10.25
C HIS A 627 15.59 2.37 -10.47
N GLN A 628 14.49 1.61 -10.42
CA GLN A 628 14.56 0.15 -10.62
C GLN A 628 14.93 -0.19 -12.07
N GLN A 629 14.24 0.44 -13.00
CA GLN A 629 14.48 0.34 -14.43
C GLN A 629 14.04 1.63 -15.09
N ILE A 630 14.62 1.94 -16.26
CA ILE A 630 14.17 3.06 -17.08
C ILE A 630 12.80 2.71 -17.64
N GLY A 631 11.78 3.35 -17.07
CA GLY A 631 10.37 3.08 -17.31
C GLY A 631 9.79 3.94 -18.43
N ARG A 632 8.65 3.52 -18.95
CA ARG A 632 7.88 4.25 -19.95
C ARG A 632 6.41 4.27 -19.58
N ALA A 633 5.80 5.44 -19.64
CA ALA A 633 4.41 5.60 -19.28
C ALA A 633 3.60 6.29 -20.38
N LEU A 634 2.38 5.83 -20.58
CA LEU A 634 1.37 6.48 -21.39
C LEU A 634 0.27 7.02 -20.47
N ILE A 635 0.04 8.32 -20.49
CA ILE A 635 -1.06 8.98 -19.76
C ILE A 635 -2.15 9.36 -20.75
N THR A 636 -3.36 8.82 -20.57
CA THR A 636 -4.53 9.09 -21.41
C THR A 636 -5.67 9.75 -20.63
N GLY A 637 -6.53 10.51 -21.31
CA GLY A 637 -7.71 11.14 -20.71
C GLY A 637 -8.19 12.39 -21.43
N THR A 638 -9.44 12.80 -21.23
CA THR A 638 -10.01 13.99 -21.89
C THR A 638 -9.34 15.29 -21.43
N SER A 639 -9.60 16.40 -22.15
CA SER A 639 -9.26 17.73 -21.62
C SER A 639 -9.89 17.93 -20.23
N GLY A 640 -9.16 18.60 -19.33
CA GLY A 640 -9.58 18.83 -17.94
C GLY A 640 -9.47 17.62 -17.00
N SER A 641 -9.01 16.45 -17.44
CA SER A 641 -8.86 15.27 -16.55
C SER A 641 -7.65 15.34 -15.59
N GLY A 642 -6.74 16.30 -15.78
CA GLY A 642 -5.52 16.46 -14.99
C GLY A 642 -4.24 15.90 -15.62
N LYS A 643 -4.25 15.50 -16.91
CA LYS A 643 -3.07 14.91 -17.60
C LYS A 643 -1.79 15.73 -17.46
N SER A 644 -1.84 17.01 -17.80
CA SER A 644 -0.66 17.88 -17.77
C SER A 644 -0.19 18.13 -16.34
N VAL A 645 -1.10 18.16 -15.36
CA VAL A 645 -0.75 18.25 -13.92
C VAL A 645 0.04 17.03 -13.50
N LEU A 646 -0.43 15.83 -13.86
CA LEU A 646 0.26 14.58 -13.56
C LEU A 646 1.60 14.47 -14.31
N GLY A 647 1.62 14.84 -15.60
CA GLY A 647 2.85 14.86 -16.40
C GLY A 647 3.91 15.80 -15.83
N TRP A 648 3.49 16.97 -15.32
CA TRP A 648 4.39 17.89 -14.63
C TRP A 648 4.96 17.28 -13.35
N ARG A 649 4.17 16.50 -12.59
CA ARG A 649 4.70 15.84 -11.38
C ARG A 649 5.81 14.82 -11.70
N PHE A 650 5.70 14.08 -12.80
CA PHE A 650 6.77 13.20 -13.28
C PHE A 650 8.01 14.00 -13.71
N ALA A 651 7.84 15.18 -14.34
CA ALA A 651 8.95 16.08 -14.62
C ALA A 651 9.63 16.58 -13.34
N GLN A 652 8.86 16.96 -12.31
CA GLN A 652 9.41 17.33 -11.01
C GLN A 652 10.17 16.19 -10.35
N GLU A 653 9.68 14.96 -10.45
CA GLU A 653 10.35 13.77 -9.92
C GLU A 653 11.70 13.54 -10.61
N ALA A 654 11.80 13.75 -11.91
CA ALA A 654 13.07 13.71 -12.62
C ALA A 654 14.00 14.83 -12.12
N LEU A 655 13.52 16.07 -12.08
CA LEU A 655 14.31 17.25 -11.74
C LEU A 655 14.87 17.21 -10.31
N VAL A 656 14.09 16.76 -9.33
CA VAL A 656 14.55 16.62 -7.94
C VAL A 656 15.65 15.58 -7.80
N ASN A 657 15.66 14.56 -8.66
CA ASN A 657 16.69 13.52 -8.73
C ASN A 657 17.84 13.87 -9.68
N ASN A 658 17.98 15.14 -10.09
CA ASN A 658 19.01 15.62 -11.03
C ASN A 658 18.96 14.95 -12.42
N ILE A 659 17.78 14.48 -12.83
CA ILE A 659 17.53 13.90 -14.15
C ILE A 659 16.98 14.99 -15.06
N PRO A 660 17.65 15.31 -16.18
CA PRO A 660 17.17 16.32 -17.11
C PRO A 660 15.88 15.89 -17.81
N VAL A 661 15.04 16.87 -18.11
CA VAL A 661 13.76 16.68 -18.79
C VAL A 661 13.80 17.36 -20.16
N VAL A 662 13.46 16.62 -21.20
CA VAL A 662 13.29 17.14 -22.56
C VAL A 662 11.88 16.88 -23.02
N GLY A 663 11.23 17.89 -23.58
CA GLY A 663 9.81 17.85 -23.90
C GLY A 663 9.51 18.35 -25.30
N MET A 664 8.45 17.81 -25.89
CA MET A 664 7.81 18.36 -27.09
C MET A 664 6.37 18.74 -26.74
N ASP A 665 5.97 19.95 -27.12
CA ASP A 665 4.63 20.49 -26.88
C ASP A 665 4.04 20.99 -28.20
N ILE A 666 2.92 20.40 -28.62
CA ILE A 666 2.18 20.79 -29.81
C ILE A 666 0.96 21.59 -29.35
N SER A 667 1.12 22.91 -29.29
CA SER A 667 0.05 23.83 -28.89
C SER A 667 -0.38 24.70 -30.08
N ALA A 668 -1.62 24.50 -30.53
CA ALA A 668 -2.25 25.39 -31.50
C ALA A 668 -2.47 26.77 -30.87
N GLY A 669 -1.65 27.77 -31.24
CA GLY A 669 -1.82 29.17 -30.81
C GLY A 669 -0.96 29.63 -29.63
N GLY A 670 0.12 28.93 -29.28
CA GLY A 670 1.11 29.42 -28.30
C GLY A 670 0.68 29.36 -26.82
N ASN A 671 -0.43 28.68 -26.53
CA ASN A 671 -0.95 28.45 -25.18
C ASN A 671 -0.49 27.08 -24.67
N SER A 672 0.62 27.05 -23.93
CA SER A 672 1.20 25.83 -23.35
C SER A 672 0.98 25.74 -21.85
N THR A 673 0.65 24.54 -21.40
CA THR A 673 0.42 24.20 -19.98
C THR A 673 1.70 24.21 -19.16
N PHE A 674 2.83 23.81 -19.77
CA PHE A 674 4.11 23.69 -19.06
C PHE A 674 4.93 24.97 -19.05
N LYS A 675 4.68 25.90 -19.98
CA LYS A 675 5.48 27.11 -20.17
C LYS A 675 5.71 27.88 -18.86
N THR A 676 4.66 28.17 -18.11
CA THR A 676 4.80 28.94 -16.87
C THR A 676 5.59 28.17 -15.80
N ALA A 677 5.35 26.88 -15.66
CA ALA A 677 6.05 26.05 -14.69
C ALA A 677 7.56 25.96 -15.00
N ILE A 678 7.92 25.96 -16.29
CA ILE A 678 9.31 25.97 -16.77
C ILE A 678 9.95 27.35 -16.55
N GLU A 679 9.25 28.45 -16.85
CA GLU A 679 9.76 29.82 -16.65
C GLU A 679 10.05 30.17 -15.18
N LEU A 680 9.38 29.49 -14.22
CA LEU A 680 9.68 29.62 -12.79
C LEU A 680 11.11 29.16 -12.45
N LEU A 681 11.73 28.30 -13.24
CA LEU A 681 13.08 27.81 -13.03
C LEU A 681 14.17 28.78 -13.49
N GLY A 682 13.79 29.92 -14.10
CA GLY A 682 14.74 30.92 -14.58
C GLY A 682 15.65 30.32 -15.65
N GLU A 683 16.96 30.48 -15.50
CA GLU A 683 17.96 29.98 -16.46
C GLU A 683 18.01 28.45 -16.56
N GLN A 684 17.49 27.73 -15.55
CA GLN A 684 17.47 26.26 -15.52
C GLN A 684 16.27 25.65 -16.24
N GLY A 685 15.30 26.46 -16.68
CA GLY A 685 14.16 26.00 -17.46
C GLY A 685 14.02 26.79 -18.75
N ALA A 686 13.84 26.08 -19.85
CA ALA A 686 13.75 26.71 -21.14
C ALA A 686 12.59 26.19 -21.99
N TYR A 687 11.76 27.12 -22.46
CA TYR A 687 10.64 26.87 -23.34
C TYR A 687 10.92 27.54 -24.69
N TYR A 688 11.31 26.76 -25.68
CA TYR A 688 11.81 27.24 -26.96
C TYR A 688 10.80 27.03 -28.08
N ASP A 689 10.40 28.10 -28.75
CA ASP A 689 9.66 28.01 -30.01
C ASP A 689 10.64 27.84 -31.17
N ILE A 690 10.60 26.65 -31.80
CA ILE A 690 11.48 26.29 -32.91
C ILE A 690 11.25 27.20 -34.14
N ALA A 691 10.07 27.78 -34.32
CA ALA A 691 9.81 28.69 -35.44
C ALA A 691 10.54 30.05 -35.30
N SER A 692 10.98 30.38 -34.08
CA SER A 692 11.63 31.66 -33.74
C SER A 692 13.17 31.56 -33.64
N GLY A 693 13.70 30.37 -33.39
CA GLY A 693 15.14 30.12 -33.20
C GLY A 693 15.74 29.22 -34.30
N SER A 694 17.02 28.85 -34.13
CA SER A 694 17.65 27.80 -34.93
C SER A 694 18.05 26.60 -34.08
N SER A 695 17.94 25.42 -34.69
CA SER A 695 18.30 24.13 -34.09
C SER A 695 19.08 23.34 -35.10
N ASN A 696 20.40 23.23 -34.92
CA ASN A 696 21.27 22.53 -35.83
C ASN A 696 20.92 21.03 -35.85
N LEU A 697 20.43 20.54 -36.98
CA LEU A 697 20.06 19.14 -37.17
C LEU A 697 21.28 18.21 -37.01
N LEU A 698 22.47 18.65 -37.42
CA LEU A 698 23.70 17.85 -37.40
C LEU A 698 24.57 18.12 -36.17
N GLU A 699 24.02 18.69 -35.11
CA GLU A 699 24.74 18.83 -33.84
C GLU A 699 24.78 17.48 -33.10
N PRO A 700 25.98 16.95 -32.75
CA PRO A 700 26.09 15.73 -31.97
C PRO A 700 25.82 15.99 -30.48
N PRO A 701 25.48 14.96 -29.70
CA PRO A 701 25.38 15.06 -28.25
C PRO A 701 26.75 15.32 -27.63
N ASP A 702 26.80 16.04 -26.51
CA ASP A 702 28.03 16.21 -25.75
C ASP A 702 28.29 14.97 -24.87
N LEU A 703 29.15 14.10 -25.37
CA LEU A 703 29.48 12.82 -24.74
C LEU A 703 30.77 12.84 -23.92
N ARG A 704 31.40 14.01 -23.72
CA ARG A 704 32.70 14.12 -23.04
C ARG A 704 32.68 13.61 -21.60
N ARG A 705 31.51 13.56 -20.97
CA ARG A 705 31.32 13.05 -19.59
C ARG A 705 31.34 11.52 -19.46
N PHE A 706 31.22 10.79 -20.56
CA PHE A 706 31.16 9.32 -20.55
C PHE A 706 32.53 8.68 -20.82
N ASP A 707 32.67 7.40 -20.54
CA ASP A 707 33.85 6.61 -20.93
C ASP A 707 33.85 6.30 -22.44
N LYS A 708 34.93 5.70 -22.94
CA LYS A 708 35.08 5.44 -24.38
C LYS A 708 34.00 4.51 -24.94
N ALA A 709 33.66 3.43 -24.22
CA ALA A 709 32.70 2.43 -24.70
C ALA A 709 31.28 3.04 -24.78
N GLU A 710 30.89 3.81 -23.77
CA GLU A 710 29.61 4.47 -23.71
C GLU A 710 29.51 5.63 -24.71
N ARG A 711 30.61 6.36 -24.95
CA ARG A 711 30.70 7.37 -26.02
C ARG A 711 30.46 6.74 -27.39
N GLU A 712 31.13 5.64 -27.70
CA GLU A 712 30.99 4.95 -29.00
C GLU A 712 29.54 4.48 -29.20
N ARG A 713 28.96 3.85 -28.17
CA ARG A 713 27.58 3.36 -28.19
C ARG A 713 26.56 4.48 -28.40
N ARG A 714 26.63 5.55 -27.59
CA ARG A 714 25.70 6.69 -27.69
C ARG A 714 25.85 7.48 -28.98
N MET A 715 27.09 7.60 -29.48
CA MET A 715 27.35 8.22 -30.77
C MET A 715 26.74 7.41 -31.91
N GLU A 716 26.84 6.08 -31.85
CA GLU A 716 26.21 5.20 -32.85
C GLU A 716 24.68 5.31 -32.82
N SER A 717 24.08 5.35 -31.62
CA SER A 717 22.64 5.61 -31.47
C SER A 717 22.25 6.97 -32.06
N TRP A 718 23.01 8.04 -31.80
CA TRP A 718 22.74 9.35 -32.42
C TRP A 718 22.86 9.32 -33.95
N LYS A 719 23.89 8.67 -34.51
CA LYS A 719 24.03 8.53 -35.97
C LYS A 719 22.81 7.85 -36.59
N ASP A 720 22.30 6.81 -35.94
CA ASP A 720 21.10 6.10 -36.42
C ASP A 720 19.87 7.02 -36.43
N PHE A 721 19.64 7.78 -35.35
CA PHE A 721 18.56 8.76 -35.29
C PHE A 721 18.68 9.84 -36.39
N ILE A 722 19.87 10.42 -36.57
CA ILE A 722 20.11 11.44 -37.60
C ILE A 722 19.94 10.88 -39.01
N ARG A 723 20.44 9.68 -39.27
CA ARG A 723 20.25 8.98 -40.55
C ARG A 723 18.77 8.90 -40.90
N LYS A 724 17.94 8.44 -39.98
CA LYS A 724 16.49 8.30 -40.19
C LYS A 724 15.80 9.65 -40.39
N ALA A 725 16.19 10.68 -39.63
CA ALA A 725 15.74 12.04 -39.84
C ALA A 725 16.08 12.56 -41.26
N LEU A 726 17.31 12.30 -41.74
CA LEU A 726 17.76 12.69 -43.08
C LEU A 726 17.04 11.90 -44.18
N VAL A 727 16.77 10.61 -43.99
CA VAL A 727 15.96 9.81 -44.93
C VAL A 727 14.55 10.37 -45.04
N ALA A 728 13.93 10.68 -43.90
CA ALA A 728 12.60 11.31 -43.86
C ALA A 728 12.57 12.67 -44.59
N ILE A 729 13.61 13.50 -44.39
CA ILE A 729 13.77 14.78 -45.10
C ILE A 729 13.98 14.57 -46.61
N ALA A 730 14.87 13.65 -46.99
CA ALA A 730 15.26 13.41 -48.38
C ALA A 730 14.16 12.74 -49.22
N MET A 731 13.34 11.88 -48.60
CA MET A 731 12.21 11.24 -49.29
C MET A 731 10.99 12.17 -49.35
N GLY A 732 10.75 13.00 -48.33
CA GLY A 732 9.60 13.92 -48.31
C GLY A 732 8.27 13.18 -48.50
N LYS A 733 7.55 13.48 -49.59
CA LYS A 733 6.29 12.81 -49.99
C LYS A 733 6.48 11.69 -51.02
N VAL A 734 7.73 11.35 -51.38
CA VAL A 734 8.02 10.36 -52.42
C VAL A 734 7.91 8.95 -51.84
N GLU A 735 6.93 8.18 -52.31
CA GLU A 735 6.74 6.79 -51.94
C GLU A 735 7.35 5.87 -53.01
N ASN A 736 8.64 5.56 -52.86
CA ASN A 736 9.33 4.57 -53.69
C ASN A 736 10.28 3.73 -52.81
N PRO A 737 9.96 2.46 -52.52
CA PRO A 737 10.76 1.62 -51.64
C PRO A 737 12.20 1.40 -52.12
N HIS A 738 12.40 1.17 -53.43
CA HIS A 738 13.74 0.95 -53.99
C HIS A 738 14.61 2.20 -53.94
N LEU A 739 14.02 3.37 -54.25
CA LEU A 739 14.70 4.65 -54.12
C LEU A 739 15.01 4.97 -52.66
N SER A 740 14.06 4.74 -51.74
CA SER A 740 14.24 4.95 -50.29
C SER A 740 15.39 4.12 -49.72
N GLN A 741 15.44 2.83 -50.06
CA GLN A 741 16.52 1.94 -49.66
C GLN A 741 17.88 2.43 -50.21
N ARG A 742 17.91 2.96 -51.44
CA ARG A 742 19.15 3.49 -52.00
C ARG A 742 19.56 4.82 -51.37
N VAL A 743 18.61 5.71 -51.11
CA VAL A 743 18.82 6.97 -50.39
C VAL A 743 19.39 6.71 -49.00
N ASP A 744 18.82 5.76 -48.25
CA ASP A 744 19.33 5.36 -46.93
C ASP A 744 20.78 4.84 -47.02
N ALA A 745 21.07 3.92 -47.95
CA ALA A 745 22.42 3.40 -48.15
C ALA A 745 23.46 4.49 -48.46
N LEU A 746 23.09 5.49 -49.27
CA LEU A 746 23.96 6.61 -49.60
C LEU A 746 24.13 7.58 -48.43
N LEU A 747 23.07 7.84 -47.65
CA LEU A 747 23.14 8.69 -46.45
C LEU A 747 23.99 8.07 -45.34
N ILE A 748 23.96 6.74 -45.16
CA ILE A 748 24.89 6.02 -44.27
C ILE A 748 26.33 6.33 -44.65
N LYS A 749 26.66 6.17 -45.94
CA LYS A 749 28.02 6.41 -46.44
C LYS A 749 28.41 7.88 -46.32
N ALA A 750 27.50 8.80 -46.62
CA ALA A 750 27.74 10.24 -46.51
C ALA A 750 27.98 10.67 -45.07
N LEU A 751 27.19 10.19 -44.11
CA LEU A 751 27.37 10.47 -42.68
C LEU A 751 28.71 9.94 -42.17
N ASP A 752 29.10 8.73 -42.58
CA ASP A 752 30.39 8.15 -42.17
C ASP A 752 31.58 8.96 -42.69
N VAL A 753 31.55 9.37 -43.97
CA VAL A 753 32.61 10.22 -44.56
C VAL A 753 32.63 11.60 -43.90
N PHE A 754 31.46 12.21 -43.67
CA PHE A 754 31.35 13.52 -43.03
C PHE A 754 31.91 13.53 -41.61
N LEU A 755 31.55 12.55 -40.78
CA LEU A 755 31.95 12.49 -39.37
C LEU A 755 33.41 12.04 -39.17
N LYS A 756 34.06 11.49 -40.19
CA LYS A 756 35.49 11.12 -40.19
C LYS A 756 36.41 12.20 -40.77
N ASP A 757 35.85 13.25 -41.37
CA ASP A 757 36.64 14.33 -41.95
C ASP A 757 37.38 15.11 -40.86
N PRO A 758 38.72 15.28 -40.95
CA PRO A 758 39.50 15.95 -39.91
C PRO A 758 39.09 17.40 -39.63
N ASP A 759 38.63 18.14 -40.64
CA ASP A 759 38.19 19.53 -40.46
C ASP A 759 36.85 19.59 -39.70
N ILE A 760 35.92 18.70 -40.06
CA ILE A 760 34.63 18.57 -39.39
C ILE A 760 34.82 18.21 -37.91
N ILE A 761 35.66 17.21 -37.61
CA ILE A 761 35.98 16.81 -36.23
C ILE A 761 36.59 17.98 -35.45
N ALA A 762 37.57 18.69 -36.04
CA ALA A 762 38.23 19.81 -35.39
C ALA A 762 37.27 20.97 -35.08
N ARG A 763 36.30 21.24 -35.96
CA ARG A 763 35.26 22.25 -35.73
C ARG A 763 34.29 21.86 -34.62
N TYR A 764 33.82 20.61 -34.57
CA TYR A 764 32.99 20.13 -33.46
C TYR A 764 33.72 20.23 -32.11
N ASN A 765 34.96 19.74 -32.04
CA ASN A 765 35.74 19.78 -30.80
C ASN A 765 35.95 21.20 -30.30
N ARG A 766 36.34 22.13 -31.17
CA ARG A 766 36.50 23.56 -30.82
C ARG A 766 35.20 24.19 -30.33
N ALA A 767 34.07 23.89 -30.97
CA ALA A 767 32.76 24.41 -30.55
C ALA A 767 32.38 23.93 -29.14
N PHE A 768 32.57 22.63 -28.83
CA PHE A 768 32.28 22.10 -27.50
C PHE A 768 33.28 22.56 -26.43
N GLU A 769 34.57 22.73 -26.78
CA GLU A 769 35.60 23.23 -25.87
C GLU A 769 35.40 24.71 -25.50
N LYS A 770 35.05 25.55 -26.47
CA LYS A 770 34.84 26.99 -26.27
C LYS A 770 33.45 27.34 -25.74
N GLY A 771 32.51 26.41 -25.86
CA GLY A 771 31.18 26.51 -25.28
C GLY A 771 30.18 27.28 -26.13
N TRP A 772 28.93 27.23 -25.69
CA TRP A 772 27.79 27.88 -26.34
C TRP A 772 28.00 29.41 -26.46
N CYS A 773 27.50 30.02 -27.53
CA CYS A 773 27.67 31.44 -27.88
C CYS A 773 29.11 31.91 -28.22
N SER A 774 30.13 31.04 -28.20
CA SER A 774 31.48 31.37 -28.67
C SER A 774 31.53 31.62 -30.19
N SER A 775 32.58 32.28 -30.68
CA SER A 775 32.85 32.42 -32.12
C SER A 775 32.94 31.06 -32.81
N GLU A 776 33.58 30.10 -32.15
CA GLU A 776 33.79 28.74 -32.62
C GLU A 776 32.47 27.95 -32.66
N TRP A 777 31.53 28.24 -31.75
CA TRP A 777 30.17 27.69 -31.81
C TRP A 777 29.41 28.16 -33.05
N GLN A 778 29.60 29.41 -33.48
CA GLN A 778 28.98 29.91 -34.72
C GLN A 778 29.52 29.22 -35.97
N GLU A 779 30.72 28.64 -35.88
CA GLU A 779 31.35 27.85 -36.94
C GLU A 779 31.10 26.34 -36.80
N ILE A 780 30.19 25.88 -35.93
CA ILE A 780 29.88 24.45 -35.81
C ILE A 780 29.39 23.88 -37.16
N PRO A 781 29.77 22.64 -37.54
CA PRO A 781 29.30 22.02 -38.77
C PRO A 781 27.76 21.89 -38.82
N THR A 782 27.18 22.18 -39.98
CA THR A 782 25.71 22.24 -40.19
C THR A 782 25.30 21.50 -41.46
N LEU A 783 23.99 21.39 -41.72
CA LEU A 783 23.42 20.73 -42.90
C LEU A 783 24.02 21.19 -44.27
N PRO A 784 24.31 22.49 -44.49
CA PRO A 784 25.02 22.96 -45.69
C PRO A 784 26.45 22.44 -45.85
N ASP A 785 27.13 22.07 -44.76
CA ASP A 785 28.44 21.43 -44.84
C ASP A 785 28.30 19.96 -45.24
N PHE A 786 27.32 19.26 -44.69
CA PHE A 786 27.05 17.86 -45.00
C PHE A 786 26.65 17.61 -46.46
N ILE A 787 25.81 18.47 -47.05
CA ILE A 787 25.37 18.26 -48.44
C ILE A 787 26.52 18.27 -49.45
N LYS A 788 27.64 18.93 -49.13
CA LYS A 788 28.87 18.95 -49.96
C LYS A 788 29.52 17.55 -50.07
N PHE A 789 29.22 16.65 -49.12
CA PHE A 789 29.70 15.27 -49.11
C PHE A 789 28.77 14.31 -49.86
N CYS A 790 27.54 14.72 -50.19
CA CYS A 790 26.58 13.92 -50.95
C CYS A 790 26.86 14.00 -52.47
N THR A 791 28.10 13.75 -52.89
CA THR A 791 28.52 13.75 -54.30
C THR A 791 29.22 12.45 -54.67
N ARG A 792 29.24 12.10 -55.97
CA ARG A 792 29.88 10.86 -56.45
C ARG A 792 31.35 10.81 -56.06
N GLU A 793 32.06 11.93 -56.19
CA GLU A 793 33.50 12.06 -55.97
C GLU A 793 33.84 11.87 -54.49
N ARG A 794 33.08 12.52 -53.58
CA ARG A 794 33.29 12.44 -52.13
C ARG A 794 32.91 11.08 -51.56
N LEU A 795 31.90 10.43 -52.11
CA LEU A 795 31.46 9.10 -51.69
C LEU A 795 32.29 7.96 -52.32
N ASN A 796 33.20 8.23 -53.25
CA ASN A 796 34.03 7.23 -53.93
C ASN A 796 33.23 6.01 -54.43
N LEU A 797 32.13 6.27 -55.17
CA LEU A 797 31.25 5.23 -55.73
C LEU A 797 31.89 4.64 -56.99
N ARG A 798 32.47 3.43 -56.87
CA ARG A 798 33.14 2.72 -57.97
C ARG A 798 32.16 2.21 -59.04
N SER A 799 30.99 1.72 -58.62
CA SER A 799 29.84 1.37 -59.47
C SER A 799 28.76 2.43 -59.26
N PHE A 800 28.54 3.29 -60.26
CA PHE A 800 27.58 4.39 -60.20
C PHE A 800 26.44 4.13 -61.17
N GLU A 801 25.37 3.55 -60.65
CA GLU A 801 24.21 3.14 -61.44
C GLU A 801 23.20 4.29 -61.62
N GLU A 802 22.18 4.10 -62.46
CA GLU A 802 21.16 5.13 -62.66
C GLU A 802 20.37 5.42 -61.38
N ILE A 803 20.10 4.38 -60.57
CA ILE A 803 19.43 4.53 -59.27
C ILE A 803 20.30 5.31 -58.25
N ASP A 804 21.62 5.22 -58.33
CA ASP A 804 22.54 6.05 -57.52
C ASP A 804 22.43 7.52 -57.87
N ARG A 805 22.40 7.81 -59.18
CA ARG A 805 22.23 9.17 -59.67
C ARG A 805 20.88 9.73 -59.23
N GLN A 806 19.81 8.94 -59.36
CA GLN A 806 18.48 9.34 -58.90
C GLN A 806 18.44 9.60 -57.39
N ALA A 807 19.04 8.73 -56.59
CA ALA A 807 19.08 8.88 -55.13
C ALA A 807 19.92 10.10 -54.67
N LEU A 808 21.11 10.34 -55.25
CA LEU A 808 21.89 11.55 -54.95
C LEU A 808 21.17 12.82 -55.37
N ASN A 809 20.58 12.83 -56.57
CA ASN A 809 19.80 13.97 -57.05
C ASN A 809 18.59 14.22 -56.13
N GLN A 810 17.92 13.17 -55.66
CA GLN A 810 16.80 13.29 -54.73
C GLN A 810 17.26 13.93 -53.41
N ILE A 811 18.34 13.44 -52.79
CA ILE A 811 18.91 14.02 -51.57
C ILE A 811 19.27 15.48 -51.78
N GLN A 812 20.03 15.79 -52.83
CA GLN A 812 20.47 17.15 -53.12
C GLN A 812 19.30 18.09 -53.36
N ASN A 813 18.36 17.71 -54.24
CA ASN A 813 17.21 18.54 -54.59
C ASN A 813 16.32 18.81 -53.38
N GLN A 814 15.99 17.80 -52.56
CA GLN A 814 15.12 18.00 -51.40
C GLN A 814 15.80 18.80 -50.30
N VAL A 815 17.07 18.53 -50.00
CA VAL A 815 17.80 19.30 -48.98
C VAL A 815 18.03 20.73 -49.46
N SER A 816 18.37 20.97 -50.73
CA SER A 816 18.50 22.33 -51.28
C SER A 816 17.17 23.08 -51.30
N ALA A 817 16.06 22.42 -51.65
CA ALA A 817 14.72 23.01 -51.56
C ALA A 817 14.36 23.37 -50.11
N LEU A 818 14.71 22.50 -49.16
CA LEU A 818 14.53 22.76 -47.74
C LEU A 818 15.35 23.97 -47.30
N LEU A 819 16.65 24.03 -47.62
CA LEU A 819 17.55 25.13 -47.26
C LEU A 819 17.09 26.51 -47.79
N ALA A 820 16.36 26.53 -48.91
CA ALA A 820 15.76 27.76 -49.44
C ALA A 820 14.55 28.24 -48.62
N SER A 821 13.89 27.33 -47.89
CA SER A 821 12.70 27.64 -47.08
C SER A 821 13.06 28.32 -45.75
N ARG A 822 12.06 28.97 -45.12
CA ARG A 822 12.22 29.56 -43.78
C ARG A 822 12.62 28.49 -42.75
N LEU A 823 12.05 27.30 -42.87
CA LEU A 823 12.36 26.17 -42.01
C LEU A 823 13.79 25.67 -42.22
N GLY A 824 14.24 25.50 -43.46
CA GLY A 824 15.62 25.05 -43.73
C GLY A 824 16.65 26.00 -43.13
N LYS A 825 16.40 27.31 -43.19
CA LYS A 825 17.27 28.31 -42.54
C LYS A 825 17.34 28.14 -41.02
N ALA A 826 16.28 27.67 -40.37
CA ALA A 826 16.24 27.43 -38.93
C ALA A 826 17.01 26.14 -38.54
N ILE A 827 16.99 25.10 -39.38
CA ILE A 827 17.65 23.82 -39.05
C ILE A 827 19.13 23.75 -39.50
N ALA A 828 19.51 24.65 -40.40
CA ALA A 828 20.82 24.69 -41.06
C ALA A 828 21.81 25.68 -40.43
N ARG A 829 21.48 26.24 -39.27
CA ARG A 829 22.31 27.20 -38.53
C ARG A 829 22.70 26.63 -37.18
N PRO A 830 23.78 27.13 -36.55
CA PRO A 830 24.13 26.80 -35.17
C PRO A 830 22.91 26.92 -34.24
N SER A 831 22.80 26.01 -33.26
CA SER A 831 21.68 26.05 -32.33
C SER A 831 21.73 27.32 -31.47
N THR A 832 20.61 28.04 -31.38
CA THR A 832 20.48 29.29 -30.60
C THR A 832 19.94 29.07 -29.19
N PHE A 833 19.73 27.82 -28.78
CA PHE A 833 19.28 27.49 -27.43
C PHE A 833 20.41 26.90 -26.60
N SER A 834 20.38 27.14 -25.29
CA SER A 834 21.45 26.71 -24.39
C SER A 834 21.43 25.19 -24.19
N PRO A 835 22.60 24.54 -24.16
CA PRO A 835 22.72 23.14 -23.76
C PRO A 835 22.56 22.94 -22.23
N GLU A 836 22.58 24.00 -21.42
CA GLU A 836 22.69 23.93 -19.95
C GLU A 836 21.39 23.65 -19.16
N PRO A 837 20.20 24.14 -19.55
CA PRO A 837 18.99 24.01 -18.72
C PRO A 837 18.65 22.57 -18.34
N ALA A 838 18.24 22.37 -17.08
CA ALA A 838 17.78 21.09 -16.54
C ALA A 838 16.48 20.61 -17.19
N ILE A 839 15.62 21.53 -17.65
CA ILE A 839 14.41 21.21 -18.41
C ILE A 839 14.31 22.04 -19.70
N LYS A 840 13.98 21.37 -20.81
CA LYS A 840 13.81 22.00 -22.12
C LYS A 840 12.55 21.50 -22.79
N PHE A 841 11.68 22.41 -23.19
CA PHE A 841 10.50 22.08 -23.99
C PHE A 841 10.59 22.78 -25.34
N PHE A 842 10.36 22.01 -26.40
CA PHE A 842 10.31 22.50 -27.77
C PHE A 842 8.85 22.64 -28.19
N ALA A 843 8.43 23.88 -28.39
CA ALA A 843 7.10 24.22 -28.83
C ALA A 843 7.01 24.18 -30.35
N LEU A 844 5.94 23.57 -30.86
CA LEU A 844 5.61 23.53 -32.28
C LEU A 844 4.37 24.41 -32.51
N SER A 845 4.58 25.73 -32.66
CA SER A 845 3.51 26.71 -32.81
C SER A 845 3.46 27.33 -34.22
N GLY A 846 2.27 27.77 -34.66
CA GLY A 846 2.13 28.60 -35.88
C GLY A 846 2.32 27.89 -37.23
N LEU A 847 2.13 26.57 -37.28
CA LEU A 847 2.36 25.77 -38.48
C LEU A 847 1.10 25.71 -39.37
N THR A 848 1.11 26.44 -40.49
CA THR A 848 0.03 26.42 -41.49
C THR A 848 0.21 25.37 -42.58
N ASN A 849 1.43 24.86 -42.76
CA ASN A 849 1.78 23.83 -43.75
C ASN A 849 2.13 22.50 -43.06
N GLU A 850 1.42 21.45 -43.44
CA GLU A 850 1.55 20.09 -42.88
C GLU A 850 2.96 19.50 -43.07
N GLN A 851 3.63 19.81 -44.19
CA GLN A 851 4.97 19.31 -44.46
C GLN A 851 6.05 20.01 -43.61
N ASP A 852 5.92 21.32 -43.40
CA ASP A 852 6.83 22.08 -42.54
C ASP A 852 6.65 21.67 -41.07
N ALA A 853 5.42 21.37 -40.64
CA ALA A 853 5.10 20.89 -39.30
C ALA A 853 5.80 19.55 -38.99
N TYR A 854 5.73 18.62 -39.94
CA TYR A 854 6.38 17.32 -39.85
C TYR A 854 7.91 17.45 -39.73
N LEU A 855 8.53 18.26 -40.58
CA LEU A 855 9.97 18.47 -40.58
C LEU A 855 10.46 19.19 -39.31
N MET A 856 9.68 20.16 -38.81
CA MET A 856 9.95 20.79 -37.51
C MET A 856 9.90 19.79 -36.36
N ALA A 857 8.92 18.88 -36.38
CA ALA A 857 8.79 17.86 -35.34
C ALA A 857 9.96 16.86 -35.34
N ILE A 858 10.43 16.45 -36.51
CA ILE A 858 11.64 15.62 -36.61
C ILE A 858 12.85 16.34 -36.03
N ASN A 859 13.02 17.63 -36.35
CA ASN A 859 14.12 18.42 -35.82
C ASN A 859 14.00 18.63 -34.29
N ALA A 860 12.80 18.89 -33.79
CA ALA A 860 12.51 19.01 -32.36
C ALA A 860 12.85 17.72 -31.61
N HIS A 861 12.39 16.57 -32.13
CA HIS A 861 12.70 15.27 -31.57
C HIS A 861 14.19 15.00 -31.58
N THR A 862 14.87 15.30 -32.69
CA THR A 862 16.34 15.18 -32.80
C THR A 862 17.05 16.01 -31.73
N ALA A 863 16.61 17.25 -31.49
CA ALA A 863 17.13 18.09 -30.42
C ALA A 863 16.85 17.50 -29.03
N CYS A 864 15.67 16.92 -28.79
CA CYS A 864 15.37 16.21 -27.55
C CYS A 864 16.31 15.02 -27.34
N ILE A 865 16.49 14.16 -28.34
CA ILE A 865 17.34 12.98 -28.24
C ILE A 865 18.81 13.35 -28.04
N ARG A 866 19.30 14.38 -28.74
CA ARG A 866 20.65 14.91 -28.53
C ARG A 866 20.89 15.30 -27.07
N ASN A 867 19.96 16.06 -26.49
CA ASN A 867 20.03 16.46 -25.09
C ASN A 867 19.92 15.25 -24.15
N ALA A 868 18.99 14.32 -24.42
CA ALA A 868 18.78 13.10 -23.64
C ALA A 868 20.03 12.21 -23.61
N LEU A 869 20.63 11.92 -24.77
CA LEU A 869 21.84 11.11 -24.91
C LEU A 869 23.07 11.74 -24.27
N SER A 870 23.06 13.06 -24.08
CA SER A 870 24.15 13.72 -23.38
C SER A 870 24.17 13.34 -21.90
N HIS A 871 23.08 12.83 -21.30
CA HIS A 871 23.02 12.51 -19.86
C HIS A 871 22.88 11.00 -19.57
N PRO A 872 23.39 10.50 -18.43
CA PRO A 872 23.28 9.07 -18.09
C PRO A 872 21.84 8.58 -18.00
N LYS A 873 20.97 9.43 -17.44
CA LYS A 873 19.51 9.25 -17.40
C LYS A 873 18.84 10.52 -17.88
N SER A 874 17.68 10.41 -18.51
CA SER A 874 16.88 11.56 -18.96
C SER A 874 15.41 11.17 -19.05
N LEU A 875 14.51 12.17 -19.03
CA LEU A 875 13.09 11.99 -19.28
C LEU A 875 12.68 12.71 -20.56
N PHE A 876 12.13 11.97 -21.53
CA PHE A 876 11.44 12.52 -22.69
C PHE A 876 9.94 12.62 -22.42
N ILE A 877 9.35 13.81 -22.61
CA ILE A 877 7.91 14.06 -22.49
C ILE A 877 7.35 14.45 -23.87
N GLY A 878 6.36 13.71 -24.35
CA GLY A 878 5.61 14.06 -25.56
C GLY A 878 4.19 14.46 -25.22
N ASP A 879 3.85 15.74 -25.27
CA ASP A 879 2.49 16.23 -25.07
C ASP A 879 1.77 16.40 -26.43
N GLU A 880 0.60 15.77 -26.56
CA GLU A 880 -0.28 15.82 -27.74
C GLU A 880 0.41 15.41 -29.06
N LEU A 881 1.32 14.44 -29.01
CA LEU A 881 2.02 13.90 -30.20
C LEU A 881 1.09 13.17 -31.19
N SER A 882 -0.15 12.86 -30.78
CA SER A 882 -1.16 12.16 -31.56
C SER A 882 -1.30 12.71 -32.99
N VAL A 883 -1.32 14.04 -33.14
CA VAL A 883 -1.45 14.73 -34.44
C VAL A 883 -0.34 14.35 -35.42
N LEU A 884 0.88 14.17 -34.92
CA LEU A 884 2.05 13.87 -35.74
C LEU A 884 2.29 12.37 -35.94
N LEU A 885 1.77 11.51 -35.05
CA LEU A 885 1.90 10.06 -35.16
C LEU A 885 1.21 9.49 -36.41
N ARG A 886 0.32 10.24 -37.06
CA ARG A 886 -0.24 9.88 -38.38
C ARG A 886 0.80 9.90 -39.51
N LYS A 887 1.99 10.48 -39.29
CA LYS A 887 3.07 10.54 -40.27
C LYS A 887 4.08 9.42 -40.00
N ASP A 888 4.19 8.48 -40.95
CA ASP A 888 4.98 7.26 -40.76
C ASP A 888 6.41 7.48 -40.29
N GLY A 889 7.14 8.41 -40.90
CA GLY A 889 8.53 8.64 -40.47
C GLY A 889 8.66 9.25 -39.06
N PHE A 890 7.66 9.99 -38.56
CA PHE A 890 7.68 10.49 -37.18
C PHE A 890 7.26 9.39 -36.19
N ALA A 891 6.25 8.59 -36.55
CA ALA A 891 5.84 7.42 -35.78
C ALA A 891 7.03 6.46 -35.58
N GLN A 892 7.76 6.14 -36.64
CA GLN A 892 8.96 5.29 -36.59
C GLN A 892 10.01 5.78 -35.58
N VAL A 893 10.28 7.08 -35.59
CA VAL A 893 11.27 7.70 -34.68
C VAL A 893 10.82 7.64 -33.21
N ILE A 894 9.52 7.84 -32.93
CA ILE A 894 8.96 7.70 -31.58
C ILE A 894 8.92 6.22 -31.14
N GLY A 895 8.50 5.32 -32.03
CA GLY A 895 8.48 3.87 -31.80
C GLY A 895 9.86 3.32 -31.45
N GLU A 896 10.89 3.79 -32.15
CA GLU A 896 12.27 3.47 -31.83
C GLU A 896 12.73 4.04 -30.50
N THR A 897 12.43 5.31 -30.20
CA THR A 897 12.72 5.90 -28.89
C THR A 897 12.11 5.04 -27.76
N CYS A 898 10.89 4.55 -27.97
CA CYS A 898 10.23 3.63 -27.05
C CYS A 898 10.90 2.25 -26.99
N ALA A 899 11.53 1.74 -28.06
CA ALA A 899 12.21 0.45 -28.05
C ALA A 899 13.64 0.52 -27.48
N THR A 900 14.46 1.47 -27.95
CA THR A 900 15.89 1.56 -27.63
C THR A 900 16.18 2.43 -26.40
N GLY A 901 15.29 3.37 -26.04
CA GLY A 901 15.51 4.36 -24.99
C GLY A 901 15.97 3.81 -23.63
N ARG A 902 15.46 2.65 -23.21
CA ARG A 902 15.88 1.97 -21.95
C ARG A 902 17.38 1.66 -21.93
N LYS A 903 17.96 1.23 -23.05
CA LYS A 903 19.41 0.96 -23.15
C LYS A 903 20.22 2.26 -23.10
N GLU A 904 19.62 3.38 -23.48
CA GLU A 904 20.26 4.69 -23.52
C GLU A 904 20.04 5.53 -22.25
N GLY A 905 19.26 5.03 -21.30
CA GLY A 905 18.90 5.80 -20.11
C GLY A 905 17.75 6.79 -20.32
N ILE A 906 16.99 6.66 -21.40
CA ILE A 906 15.89 7.57 -21.77
C ILE A 906 14.55 6.99 -21.30
N ALA A 907 14.01 7.56 -20.22
CA ALA A 907 12.63 7.33 -19.80
C ALA A 907 11.67 8.08 -20.73
N VAL A 908 10.50 7.53 -21.00
CA VAL A 908 9.53 8.10 -21.95
C VAL A 908 8.19 8.29 -21.28
N LEU A 909 7.62 9.49 -21.42
CA LEU A 909 6.29 9.84 -20.95
C LEU A 909 5.49 10.42 -22.11
N LEU A 910 4.46 9.71 -22.56
CA LEU A 910 3.55 10.18 -23.61
C LEU A 910 2.24 10.64 -22.97
N LEU A 911 1.77 11.83 -23.34
CA LEU A 911 0.47 12.37 -22.93
C LEU A 911 -0.43 12.43 -24.17
N SER A 912 -1.60 11.80 -24.09
CA SER A 912 -2.57 11.75 -25.18
C SER A 912 -4.00 11.85 -24.65
N GLN A 913 -4.96 12.18 -25.52
CA GLN A 913 -6.38 12.15 -25.14
C GLN A 913 -6.95 10.74 -25.19
N ASP A 914 -6.65 10.04 -26.28
CA ASP A 914 -7.07 8.67 -26.58
C ASP A 914 -5.88 7.79 -27.00
N PRO A 915 -6.04 6.46 -26.94
CA PRO A 915 -5.04 5.52 -27.45
C PRO A 915 -5.16 5.26 -28.95
N ASP A 916 -6.27 5.61 -29.61
CA ASP A 916 -6.56 5.23 -31.00
C ASP A 916 -5.46 5.67 -31.96
N THR A 917 -5.11 6.96 -31.92
CA THR A 917 -4.12 7.52 -32.86
C THR A 917 -2.71 6.93 -32.64
N ILE A 918 -2.40 6.52 -31.40
CA ILE A 918 -1.13 5.86 -31.08
C ILE A 918 -1.13 4.41 -31.58
N CYS A 919 -2.25 3.71 -31.41
CA CYS A 919 -2.35 2.29 -31.78
C CYS A 919 -2.46 2.08 -33.29
N GLU A 920 -3.09 3.01 -34.01
CA GLU A 920 -3.30 2.95 -35.46
C GLU A 920 -2.09 3.38 -36.30
N CYS A 921 -1.09 4.03 -35.68
CA CYS A 921 0.11 4.44 -36.41
C CYS A 921 0.97 3.23 -36.83
N SER A 922 1.85 3.42 -37.83
CA SER A 922 2.69 2.36 -38.41
C SER A 922 3.59 1.63 -37.40
N THR A 923 3.90 2.25 -36.25
CA THR A 923 4.68 1.63 -35.16
C THR A 923 3.89 1.52 -33.85
N GLY A 924 2.55 1.55 -33.90
CA GLY A 924 1.71 1.53 -32.71
C GLY A 924 1.96 0.32 -31.81
N ALA A 925 2.07 -0.87 -32.39
CA ALA A 925 2.41 -2.09 -31.65
C ALA A 925 3.75 -1.98 -30.92
N GLN A 926 4.77 -1.42 -31.57
CA GLN A 926 6.10 -1.21 -30.97
C GLN A 926 6.04 -0.22 -29.81
N ILE A 927 5.29 0.87 -29.93
CA ILE A 927 5.10 1.84 -28.83
C ILE A 927 4.41 1.14 -27.65
N MET A 928 3.26 0.51 -27.90
CA MET A 928 2.39 -0.03 -26.85
C MET A 928 2.97 -1.23 -26.11
N GLN A 929 3.75 -2.09 -26.78
CA GLN A 929 4.44 -3.23 -26.15
C GLN A 929 5.59 -2.80 -25.24
N ASN A 930 6.16 -1.60 -25.46
CA ASN A 930 7.27 -1.08 -24.65
C ASN A 930 6.81 -0.18 -23.49
N MET A 931 5.52 0.16 -23.41
CA MET A 931 4.96 0.91 -22.28
C MET A 931 4.90 0.02 -21.04
N THR A 932 5.57 0.48 -19.98
CA THR A 932 5.57 -0.19 -18.66
C THR A 932 4.30 0.13 -17.88
N TYR A 933 3.88 1.40 -17.94
CA TYR A 933 2.71 1.90 -17.22
C TYR A 933 1.72 2.52 -18.20
N ARG A 934 0.44 2.24 -18.02
CA ARG A 934 -0.65 2.93 -18.71
C ARG A 934 -1.56 3.57 -17.67
N ILE A 935 -1.67 4.89 -17.68
CA ILE A 935 -2.37 5.66 -16.66
C ILE A 935 -3.54 6.38 -17.34
N THR A 936 -4.75 5.87 -17.14
CA THR A 936 -5.96 6.32 -17.82
C THR A 936 -6.83 7.14 -16.89
N GLY A 937 -7.03 8.42 -17.22
CA GLY A 937 -7.92 9.32 -16.50
C GLY A 937 -9.37 9.19 -16.93
N ARG A 938 -10.12 10.29 -16.86
CA ARG A 938 -11.48 10.38 -17.42
C ARG A 938 -11.45 10.20 -18.94
N ILE A 939 -12.36 9.39 -19.47
CA ILE A 939 -12.57 9.18 -20.90
C ILE A 939 -14.00 9.53 -21.31
N THR A 940 -14.31 9.51 -22.61
CA THR A 940 -15.69 9.60 -23.11
C THR A 940 -16.35 8.22 -23.15
N SER A 941 -17.68 8.16 -23.22
CA SER A 941 -18.41 6.90 -23.39
C SER A 941 -18.03 6.15 -24.68
N THR A 942 -17.71 6.88 -25.75
CA THR A 942 -17.21 6.29 -27.00
C THR A 942 -15.80 5.73 -26.86
N GLY A 943 -14.98 6.35 -26.00
CA GLY A 943 -13.62 5.91 -25.75
C GLY A 943 -13.54 4.50 -25.16
N VAL A 944 -14.53 4.05 -24.39
CA VAL A 944 -14.55 2.70 -23.78
C VAL A 944 -14.24 1.60 -24.82
N ALA A 945 -14.90 1.65 -25.97
CA ALA A 945 -14.71 0.68 -27.05
C ALA A 945 -13.28 0.66 -27.60
N SER A 946 -12.61 1.82 -27.64
CA SER A 946 -11.21 1.93 -28.08
C SER A 946 -10.25 1.24 -27.12
N PHE A 947 -10.46 1.39 -25.82
CA PHE A 947 -9.63 0.71 -24.80
C PHE A 947 -9.87 -0.80 -24.78
N GLU A 948 -11.11 -1.26 -24.99
CA GLU A 948 -11.41 -2.68 -25.15
C GLU A 948 -10.73 -3.26 -26.40
N ARG A 949 -10.86 -2.57 -27.54
CA ARG A 949 -10.32 -3.03 -28.83
C ARG A 949 -8.80 -3.07 -28.84
N TYR A 950 -8.14 -2.00 -28.43
CA TYR A 950 -6.70 -1.83 -28.61
C TYR A 950 -5.87 -2.31 -27.42
N LEU A 951 -6.39 -2.19 -26.20
CA LEU A 951 -5.65 -2.55 -24.98
C LEU A 951 -6.17 -3.83 -24.32
N GLY A 952 -7.29 -4.40 -24.80
CA GLY A 952 -7.88 -5.60 -24.23
C GLY A 952 -8.41 -5.40 -22.81
N TYR A 953 -8.72 -4.15 -22.43
CA TYR A 953 -9.21 -3.85 -21.08
C TYR A 953 -10.60 -4.46 -20.88
N PRO A 954 -10.87 -5.12 -19.73
CA PRO A 954 -12.21 -5.59 -19.44
C PRO A 954 -13.22 -4.44 -19.32
N ALA A 955 -14.35 -4.54 -20.03
CA ALA A 955 -15.40 -3.51 -20.08
C ALA A 955 -15.79 -2.97 -18.68
N HIS A 956 -15.97 -3.87 -17.71
CA HIS A 956 -16.39 -3.53 -16.36
C HIS A 956 -15.32 -2.77 -15.54
N ILE A 957 -14.05 -2.84 -15.94
CA ILE A 957 -12.94 -2.11 -15.29
C ILE A 957 -12.86 -0.68 -15.84
N ILE A 958 -12.93 -0.52 -17.16
CA ILE A 958 -12.72 0.77 -17.85
C ILE A 958 -13.99 1.63 -17.94
N SER A 959 -15.20 1.04 -17.99
CA SER A 959 -16.45 1.81 -18.10
C SER A 959 -16.62 2.91 -17.04
N PRO A 960 -16.25 2.72 -15.76
CA PRO A 960 -16.30 3.79 -14.76
C PRO A 960 -15.51 5.04 -15.13
N ASN A 961 -14.42 4.94 -15.90
CA ASN A 961 -13.63 6.08 -16.36
C ASN A 961 -14.43 7.03 -17.29
N ALA A 962 -15.50 6.53 -17.93
CA ALA A 962 -16.39 7.34 -18.75
C ALA A 962 -17.49 8.07 -17.96
N THR A 963 -17.60 7.79 -16.65
CA THR A 963 -18.68 8.31 -15.80
C THR A 963 -18.23 9.53 -14.98
N GLU A 964 -19.17 10.16 -14.28
CA GLU A 964 -18.90 11.25 -13.33
C GLU A 964 -18.02 10.81 -12.16
N ALA A 965 -17.87 9.49 -11.90
CA ALA A 965 -16.99 8.98 -10.86
C ALA A 965 -15.50 9.33 -11.08
N PHE A 966 -15.10 9.60 -12.34
CA PHE A 966 -13.74 9.98 -12.72
C PHE A 966 -13.58 11.48 -12.98
N LEU A 967 -14.59 12.30 -12.67
CA LEU A 967 -14.41 13.74 -12.62
C LEU A 967 -13.40 14.12 -11.52
N PRO A 968 -12.47 15.05 -11.79
CA PRO A 968 -11.66 15.64 -10.75
C PRO A 968 -12.54 16.25 -9.64
N ARG A 969 -12.14 16.08 -8.39
CA ARG A 969 -12.86 16.59 -7.22
C ARG A 969 -12.16 17.86 -6.73
N ILE A 970 -12.78 18.99 -7.02
CA ILE A 970 -12.23 20.32 -6.73
C ILE A 970 -12.21 20.60 -5.22
N SER A 971 -13.23 20.17 -4.47
CA SER A 971 -13.29 20.36 -3.00
C SER A 971 -12.07 19.78 -2.29
N ASP A 972 -11.68 18.59 -2.72
CA ASP A 972 -10.62 17.78 -2.10
C ASP A 972 -9.30 17.87 -2.88
N LEU A 973 -9.27 18.65 -3.97
CA LEU A 973 -8.14 18.84 -4.89
C LEU A 973 -7.47 17.53 -5.30
N TYR A 974 -8.21 16.65 -5.99
CA TYR A 974 -7.62 15.45 -6.61
C TYR A 974 -8.20 15.12 -7.98
N SER A 975 -7.44 14.33 -8.74
CA SER A 975 -7.86 13.73 -10.01
C SER A 975 -7.90 12.20 -9.90
N CYS A 976 -8.78 11.54 -10.67
CA CYS A 976 -8.97 10.10 -10.64
C CYS A 976 -8.23 9.41 -11.80
N TRP A 977 -7.59 8.28 -11.52
CA TRP A 977 -6.77 7.54 -12.48
C TRP A 977 -6.97 6.03 -12.35
N LEU A 978 -6.88 5.33 -13.48
CA LEU A 978 -6.77 3.89 -13.57
C LEU A 978 -5.36 3.58 -14.05
N VAL A 979 -4.55 2.99 -13.17
CA VAL A 979 -3.17 2.60 -13.47
C VAL A 979 -3.17 1.13 -13.91
N GLU A 980 -2.51 0.82 -15.01
CA GLU A 980 -2.28 -0.53 -15.50
C GLU A 980 -0.79 -0.80 -15.66
N THR A 981 -0.36 -1.97 -15.18
CA THR A 981 0.98 -2.52 -15.40
C THR A 981 0.92 -4.04 -15.35
N GLY A 982 1.58 -4.70 -16.30
CA GLY A 982 1.60 -6.16 -16.39
C GLY A 982 0.21 -6.81 -16.51
N GLY A 983 -0.78 -6.09 -17.05
CA GLY A 983 -2.17 -6.57 -17.16
C GLY A 983 -3.01 -6.46 -15.87
N ARG A 984 -2.45 -5.96 -14.77
CA ARG A 984 -3.20 -5.68 -13.52
C ARG A 984 -3.62 -4.22 -13.43
N PHE A 985 -4.65 -3.92 -12.64
CA PHE A 985 -5.30 -2.60 -12.60
C PHE A 985 -5.42 -2.04 -11.19
N TRP A 986 -5.14 -0.76 -11.01
CA TRP A 986 -5.33 -0.03 -9.76
C TRP A 986 -6.21 1.19 -9.99
N ARG A 987 -7.26 1.33 -9.17
CA ARG A 987 -8.06 2.56 -9.13
C ARG A 987 -7.44 3.51 -8.12
N THR A 988 -6.95 4.64 -8.59
CA THR A 988 -6.19 5.59 -7.79
C THR A 988 -6.68 7.02 -7.95
N ARG A 989 -6.19 7.86 -7.05
CA ARG A 989 -6.36 9.31 -7.00
C ARG A 989 -4.99 9.94 -6.89
N PHE A 990 -4.80 11.03 -7.61
CA PHE A 990 -3.59 11.84 -7.52
C PHE A 990 -3.93 13.17 -6.84
N TYR A 991 -3.25 13.44 -5.73
CA TYR A 991 -3.39 14.64 -4.91
C TYR A 991 -2.19 15.57 -5.17
N PRO A 992 -2.31 16.55 -6.07
CA PRO A 992 -1.21 17.47 -6.34
C PRO A 992 -0.93 18.38 -5.13
N GLY A 993 0.33 18.78 -4.97
CA GLY A 993 0.67 19.95 -4.14
C GLY A 993 0.02 21.21 -4.72
N GLU A 994 -0.52 22.07 -3.87
CA GLU A 994 -1.31 23.24 -4.29
C GLU A 994 -0.51 24.22 -5.15
N MET A 995 0.75 24.51 -4.79
CA MET A 995 1.62 25.38 -5.59
C MET A 995 2.00 24.74 -6.92
N MET A 996 2.13 23.40 -6.95
CA MET A 996 2.37 22.67 -8.19
C MET A 996 1.17 22.83 -9.13
N LEU A 997 -0.04 22.63 -8.63
CA LEU A 997 -1.28 22.81 -9.39
C LEU A 997 -1.40 24.25 -9.94
N ALA A 998 -1.13 25.26 -9.10
CA ALA A 998 -1.16 26.66 -9.51
C ALA A 998 -0.11 27.02 -10.59
N SER A 999 1.04 26.30 -10.60
CA SER A 999 2.10 26.53 -11.59
C SER A 999 1.72 26.09 -13.01
N VAL A 1000 0.81 25.13 -13.14
CA VAL A 1000 0.34 24.56 -14.42
C VAL A 1000 -1.09 25.01 -14.79
N ALA A 1001 -1.72 25.86 -13.98
CA ALA A 1001 -2.98 26.52 -14.31
C ALA A 1001 -2.80 27.36 -15.60
N ASN A 1002 -3.59 27.09 -16.63
CA ASN A 1002 -3.37 27.63 -17.98
C ASN A 1002 -4.59 28.31 -18.60
N ASN A 1003 -5.79 28.19 -18.01
CA ASN A 1003 -6.97 28.80 -18.60
C ASN A 1003 -6.79 30.32 -18.65
N GLN A 1004 -7.42 30.99 -19.62
CA GLN A 1004 -7.19 32.42 -19.86
C GLN A 1004 -7.38 33.27 -18.60
N ASP A 1005 -8.50 33.08 -17.89
CA ASP A 1005 -8.78 33.79 -16.65
C ASP A 1005 -7.75 33.51 -15.54
N GLU A 1006 -7.26 32.26 -15.44
CA GLU A 1006 -6.23 31.85 -14.47
C GLU A 1006 -4.90 32.55 -14.77
N ARG A 1007 -4.53 32.65 -16.05
CA ARG A 1007 -3.30 33.30 -16.50
C ARG A 1007 -3.31 34.79 -16.22
N GLU A 1008 -4.43 35.45 -16.51
CA GLU A 1008 -4.58 36.88 -16.24
C GLU A 1008 -4.53 37.15 -14.74
N ALA A 1009 -5.24 36.36 -13.93
CA ALA A 1009 -5.19 36.44 -12.46
C ALA A 1009 -3.78 36.24 -11.91
N ARG A 1010 -3.08 35.19 -12.38
CA ARG A 1010 -1.70 34.94 -12.00
C ARG A 1010 -0.79 36.09 -12.40
N SER A 1011 -0.92 36.61 -13.61
CA SER A 1011 -0.09 37.71 -14.11
C SER A 1011 -0.30 38.98 -13.27
N ARG A 1012 -1.55 39.29 -12.89
CA ARG A 1012 -1.88 40.40 -11.98
C ARG A 1012 -1.20 40.26 -10.63
N ILE A 1013 -1.23 39.07 -10.02
CA ILE A 1013 -0.59 38.82 -8.72
C ILE A 1013 0.94 38.83 -8.85
N MET A 1014 1.49 38.08 -9.81
CA MET A 1014 2.94 37.96 -10.00
C MET A 1014 3.59 39.31 -10.28
N ALA A 1015 2.91 40.25 -10.96
CA ALA A 1015 3.39 41.60 -11.21
C ALA A 1015 3.56 42.45 -9.93
N GLN A 1016 2.94 42.06 -8.82
CA GLN A 1016 3.06 42.75 -7.52
C GLN A 1016 4.34 42.37 -6.78
N TYR A 1017 5.07 41.35 -7.24
CA TYR A 1017 6.28 40.85 -6.60
C TYR A 1017 7.51 41.13 -7.47
N PRO A 1018 8.70 41.34 -6.85
CA PRO A 1018 9.93 41.55 -7.60
C PRO A 1018 10.25 40.37 -8.52
N ASN A 1019 10.82 40.65 -9.70
CA ASN A 1019 11.27 39.64 -10.66
C ASN A 1019 12.59 38.96 -10.23
N THR A 1020 12.67 38.54 -8.97
CA THR A 1020 13.76 37.75 -8.39
C THR A 1020 13.26 36.32 -8.16
N PRO A 1021 14.14 35.29 -8.06
CA PRO A 1021 13.70 33.92 -7.77
C PRO A 1021 12.82 33.83 -6.52
N LYS A 1022 13.19 34.56 -5.45
CA LYS A 1022 12.39 34.64 -4.22
C LYS A 1022 11.04 35.34 -4.45
N GLY A 1023 11.03 36.47 -5.16
CA GLY A 1023 9.80 37.21 -5.46
C GLY A 1023 8.83 36.43 -6.32
N ARG A 1024 9.31 35.70 -7.34
CA ARG A 1024 8.47 34.79 -8.16
C ARG A 1024 7.83 33.68 -7.34
N LEU A 1025 8.57 33.08 -6.39
CA LEU A 1025 8.03 32.05 -5.50
C LEU A 1025 7.00 32.61 -4.51
N LEU A 1026 7.23 33.81 -3.97
CA LEU A 1026 6.26 34.50 -3.11
C LEU A 1026 4.98 34.87 -3.88
N GLY A 1027 5.13 35.37 -5.11
CA GLY A 1027 4.01 35.66 -6.00
C GLY A 1027 3.23 34.40 -6.36
N LEU A 1028 3.91 33.29 -6.63
CA LEU A 1028 3.26 32.00 -6.90
C LEU A 1028 2.48 31.52 -5.67
N ARG A 1029 3.04 31.65 -4.47
CA ARG A 1029 2.34 31.31 -3.21
C ARG A 1029 1.08 32.17 -3.04
N ALA A 1030 1.19 33.48 -3.18
CA ALA A 1030 0.04 34.38 -3.07
C ALA A 1030 -1.05 34.08 -4.11
N PHE A 1031 -0.65 33.75 -5.34
CA PHE A 1031 -1.59 33.30 -6.36
C PHE A 1031 -2.22 31.95 -5.98
N THR A 1032 -1.45 31.02 -5.42
CA THR A 1032 -1.95 29.71 -4.97
C THR A 1032 -3.03 29.88 -3.93
N ASP A 1033 -2.80 30.69 -2.89
CA ASP A 1033 -3.76 30.89 -1.79
C ASP A 1033 -5.11 31.44 -2.32
N ALA A 1034 -5.05 32.41 -3.23
CA ALA A 1034 -6.24 32.97 -3.87
C ALA A 1034 -6.91 32.00 -4.86
N TYR A 1035 -6.11 31.28 -5.66
CA TYR A 1035 -6.56 30.33 -6.68
C TYR A 1035 -7.29 29.13 -6.05
N ILE A 1036 -6.70 28.53 -5.02
CA ILE A 1036 -7.28 27.38 -4.33
C ILE A 1036 -8.58 27.77 -3.63
N SER A 1037 -8.61 28.94 -2.98
CA SER A 1037 -9.82 29.45 -2.34
C SER A 1037 -10.93 29.66 -3.37
N ALA A 1038 -10.63 30.31 -4.51
CA ALA A 1038 -11.60 30.52 -5.58
C ALA A 1038 -12.09 29.21 -6.22
N LEU A 1039 -11.21 28.24 -6.41
CA LEU A 1039 -11.56 26.90 -6.90
C LEU A 1039 -12.54 26.19 -5.95
N LYS A 1040 -12.25 26.15 -4.64
CA LYS A 1040 -13.09 25.48 -3.64
C LYS A 1040 -14.45 26.17 -3.47
N GLU A 1041 -14.50 27.49 -3.60
CA GLU A 1041 -15.72 28.29 -3.51
C GLU A 1041 -16.49 28.40 -4.83
N ASN A 1042 -15.94 27.82 -5.92
CA ASN A 1042 -16.48 27.93 -7.27
C ASN A 1042 -16.71 29.39 -7.73
N LYS A 1043 -15.83 30.30 -7.31
CA LYS A 1043 -15.85 31.72 -7.72
C LYS A 1043 -14.98 31.91 -8.98
N GLY A 1044 -15.41 32.76 -9.92
CA GLY A 1044 -14.62 33.06 -11.13
C GLY A 1044 -13.34 33.85 -10.82
N PHE A 1045 -12.28 33.70 -11.62
CA PHE A 1045 -10.94 34.23 -11.29
C PHE A 1045 -10.71 35.73 -11.58
N GLN A 1046 -11.72 36.43 -12.14
CA GLN A 1046 -11.56 37.81 -12.62
C GLN A 1046 -11.23 38.82 -11.51
N HIS A 1047 -11.75 38.62 -10.30
CA HIS A 1047 -11.53 39.50 -9.14
C HIS A 1047 -10.15 39.32 -8.49
N ILE A 1048 -9.47 38.20 -8.74
CA ILE A 1048 -8.19 37.85 -8.12
C ILE A 1048 -7.10 38.85 -8.57
N GLY A 1049 -6.44 39.48 -7.60
CA GLY A 1049 -5.37 40.45 -7.82
C GLY A 1049 -5.83 41.88 -8.12
N GLN A 1050 -7.14 42.19 -8.03
CA GLN A 1050 -7.69 43.53 -8.26
C GLN A 1050 -7.87 44.38 -6.99
N GLU A 1051 -7.92 43.75 -5.80
CA GLU A 1051 -8.28 44.44 -4.54
C GLU A 1051 -7.26 45.48 -4.07
N VAL A 1052 -6.00 45.40 -4.52
CA VAL A 1052 -4.94 46.37 -4.16
C VAL A 1052 -4.94 47.61 -5.09
N SER A 1053 -5.52 47.52 -6.30
CA SER A 1053 -5.59 48.70 -7.17
C SER A 1053 -6.57 49.74 -6.64
N MET A 1054 -7.60 49.34 -5.88
CA MET A 1054 -8.49 50.29 -5.21
C MET A 1054 -7.79 51.06 -4.08
N VAL A 1055 -6.85 50.45 -3.35
CA VAL A 1055 -6.09 51.13 -2.28
C VAL A 1055 -5.11 52.15 -2.86
N ASN A 1056 -4.46 51.87 -3.99
CA ASN A 1056 -3.60 52.86 -4.66
C ASN A 1056 -4.40 53.96 -5.37
N THR A 1057 -5.62 53.68 -5.84
CA THR A 1057 -6.51 54.71 -6.41
C THR A 1057 -7.10 55.58 -5.29
N LEU A 1058 -7.39 55.02 -4.12
CA LEU A 1058 -7.77 55.77 -2.92
C LEU A 1058 -6.59 56.59 -2.37
N HIS A 1059 -5.36 56.07 -2.35
CA HIS A 1059 -4.18 56.85 -1.96
C HIS A 1059 -3.87 58.00 -2.93
N SER A 1060 -4.13 57.86 -4.23
CA SER A 1060 -4.03 58.99 -5.18
C SER A 1060 -5.13 60.06 -5.00
N ARG A 1061 -6.25 59.72 -4.34
CA ARG A 1061 -7.31 60.67 -3.96
C ARG A 1061 -7.18 61.19 -2.52
N PHE A 1062 -6.42 60.53 -1.67
CA PHE A 1062 -6.18 60.91 -0.26
C PHE A 1062 -4.82 61.58 -0.02
N ASN A 1063 -3.91 61.63 -0.99
CA ASN A 1063 -2.67 62.44 -0.91
C ASN A 1063 -2.88 63.94 -1.15
N SER A 1064 -4.12 64.43 -1.04
CA SER A 1064 -4.44 65.81 -0.73
C SER A 1064 -5.06 65.90 0.67
N GLY A 1065 -4.24 65.74 1.72
CA GLY A 1065 -4.64 66.10 3.08
C GLY A 1065 -4.27 65.10 4.18
N GLU A 1066 -3.21 65.47 4.91
CA GLU A 1066 -2.93 65.20 6.33
C GLU A 1066 -2.48 63.81 6.83
N GLN A 1067 -1.56 63.92 7.79
CA GLN A 1067 -0.74 62.91 8.48
C GLN A 1067 -1.57 62.05 9.43
N VAL A 1068 -1.08 60.84 9.77
CA VAL A 1068 -0.70 60.39 11.14
C VAL A 1068 -0.67 58.84 11.30
N GLU A 1069 0.44 58.40 11.92
CA GLU A 1069 0.72 57.21 12.76
C GLU A 1069 0.82 55.74 12.26
N ASN A 1070 2.05 55.25 12.48
CA ASN A 1070 2.51 53.88 12.71
C ASN A 1070 1.55 52.99 13.53
N ARG A 1071 1.34 51.74 13.06
CA ARG A 1071 1.31 50.55 13.93
C ARG A 1071 1.68 49.27 13.17
N SER A 1072 2.64 48.57 13.74
CA SER A 1072 3.19 47.28 13.33
C SER A 1072 2.19 46.14 13.52
N LEU A 1073 2.07 45.25 12.53
CA LEU A 1073 1.34 43.99 12.63
C LEU A 1073 2.30 42.80 12.48
N ILE A 1074 2.13 41.91 13.45
CA ILE A 1074 2.86 40.70 13.78
C ILE A 1074 2.51 39.60 12.77
N ALA A 1075 3.53 38.87 12.32
CA ALA A 1075 3.39 37.71 11.44
C ALA A 1075 3.17 36.43 12.24
N SER A 1076 2.28 35.57 11.75
CA SER A 1076 2.14 34.14 12.04
C SER A 1076 2.05 33.39 10.73
#